data_AF-A0A9W7ZBI6-F1
#
_entry.id   AF-A0A9W7ZBI6-F1
#
_cell.length_a   1.000
_cell.length_b   1.000
_cell.length_c   1.000
_cell.angle_alpha   90.00
_cell.angle_beta   90.00
_cell.angle_gamma   90.00
#
_symmetry.space_group_name_H-M   'P 1'
#
loop_
_entity.id
_entity.type
_entity.pdbx_description
1 polymer ?
#
loop_
_entity_poly.entity_id
_entity_poly.type
_entity_poly.pdbx_seq_one_letter_code
_entity_poly.pdbx_strand_id
1 'polypeptide(L)'
;MSNASSRPLCMIPGPVEMSDTVLQSNSTPATAHTDPVFVEAFGQVIEMLRTVVGTKTAQPFVIAGSGTLGWDQSAANLVEAGENVLVLSNGYFGEGLADCMETYGAQVTRLRAEPGQRQQLAQVAQALRAKKYKLVTVTQVDTSTGVLGDVKGVAELVREHSPETLVVVDGVCATAAERLYFDAWGVDVVITASQKALGSPPGVSVVVASQKALGVLKARQTPVPAYYVNWNRWLPIMKSYEDRAVKYFATPCVQAIFALNTSLKEMLGDGGMESVFAAHERTAARVRSAVHKWGLETVAAAPELCSNAMTAVWLPASIQAADLLPKLKARGVVAAGGILAGQAHRYFRLGHMGISATRDNGYVDAMLKAAAEALEECGHLAPAAGRSTPPPTIGLELHVQLKSSQKLFSSANAKWDESPNTNVNLVDAGLPGALPQLNPECIKLAARAILAFNGKVQSKSAFDRKHYFYADQPLGYQITQQRHPIGRGGYIEIGQLDGLSYTKQIGIQQLQLEQDTAKSIHGVYPDYIMIDMNRAGVALLEIVSNPDMETAEEAVLFVRKLQLLLRHMHVSNCNMEEGSLRCDVNVSVYRNGENKLSGTRCELKNLNSFKVIRDAINAEISRQIKAIENNQAIEQETRGYDARKNQTFVTRSKEAAPDYRYMPEPDVPEICISDGWIDLLRKTLPETPAAALERIKAQYGIAQEDVETMLAEPGCVEFYEKSAAGRNAKQVAAWVTSEVFGQLAYRNQRLLDSPLTFIRFGQILDALVADKITSAQAKHLLIAYMDGEERTVEQLISSFGWTVISDEAELQAIAKQLLDEHPKEVAGYLKGQTKRLNFFVGKLMKATCGQAKPQVASQIFKKLLEKLR
;
A
#
# COMPACT_ATOMS: atom_id res chain seq x y z
N MET A 1 -2.54 -18.98 -5.03
CA MET A 1 -3.52 -18.55 -4.01
C MET A 1 -2.78 -17.62 -3.05
N SER A 2 -3.26 -16.40 -2.91
CA SER A 2 -2.50 -15.19 -2.51
C SER A 2 -2.07 -15.13 -1.06
N ASN A 3 -0.85 -14.64 -0.84
CA ASN A 3 -0.25 -14.17 0.41
C ASN A 3 -1.23 -13.36 1.28
N ALA A 4 -1.68 -13.91 2.41
CA ALA A 4 -2.53 -13.20 3.37
C ALA A 4 -1.75 -12.41 4.45
N SER A 5 -0.43 -12.56 4.58
CA SER A 5 0.32 -12.02 5.74
C SER A 5 1.01 -10.65 5.55
N SER A 6 0.70 -9.85 4.52
CA SER A 6 1.35 -8.54 4.32
C SER A 6 0.41 -7.35 4.14
N ARG A 7 -0.86 -7.44 4.55
CA ARG A 7 -1.80 -6.31 4.48
C ARG A 7 -1.91 -5.59 5.83
N PRO A 8 -1.88 -4.25 5.87
CA PRO A 8 -2.20 -3.50 7.08
C PRO A 8 -3.59 -3.87 7.60
N LEU A 9 -3.73 -3.98 8.91
CA LEU A 9 -4.99 -4.21 9.60
C LEU A 9 -5.89 -2.98 9.45
N CYS A 10 -7.08 -3.17 8.88
CA CYS A 10 -8.01 -2.08 8.58
C CYS A 10 -8.93 -1.78 9.79
N MET A 11 -8.58 -0.77 10.58
CA MET A 11 -9.30 -0.36 11.80
C MET A 11 -9.95 1.02 11.66
N ILE A 12 -10.45 1.32 10.46
CA ILE A 12 -11.26 2.52 10.20
C ILE A 12 -12.74 2.19 10.42
N PRO A 13 -13.61 3.19 10.70
CA PRO A 13 -15.05 2.94 10.85
C PRO A 13 -15.79 2.51 9.57
N GLY A 14 -15.10 2.09 8.50
CA GLY A 14 -15.66 1.67 7.21
C GLY A 14 -14.81 2.12 6.01
N PRO A 15 -14.39 1.21 5.09
CA PRO A 15 -14.58 -0.25 5.14
C PRO A 15 -13.89 -0.92 6.34
N VAL A 16 -14.51 -1.97 6.87
CA VAL A 16 -14.00 -2.73 8.04
C VAL A 16 -13.21 -3.96 7.61
N GLU A 17 -12.52 -4.55 8.59
CA GLU A 17 -11.85 -5.84 8.41
C GLU A 17 -12.85 -6.98 8.15
N MET A 18 -12.48 -7.97 7.33
CA MET A 18 -13.35 -9.07 6.88
C MET A 18 -12.74 -10.43 7.21
N SER A 19 -13.59 -11.46 7.38
CA SER A 19 -13.13 -12.85 7.50
C SER A 19 -12.55 -13.35 6.18
N ASP A 20 -11.61 -14.28 6.27
CA ASP A 20 -11.01 -14.92 5.09
C ASP A 20 -12.06 -15.65 4.25
N THR A 21 -13.09 -16.23 4.90
CA THR A 21 -14.24 -16.87 4.27
C THR A 21 -15.09 -15.88 3.46
N VAL A 22 -15.34 -14.67 3.97
CA VAL A 22 -16.02 -13.59 3.24
C VAL A 22 -15.17 -13.13 2.05
N LEU A 23 -13.85 -12.96 2.26
CA LEU A 23 -12.92 -12.58 1.18
C LEU A 23 -12.88 -13.64 0.07
N GLN A 24 -12.87 -14.92 0.44
CA GLN A 24 -12.93 -16.04 -0.50
C GLN A 24 -14.25 -16.07 -1.25
N SER A 25 -15.38 -15.87 -0.57
CA SER A 25 -16.71 -15.78 -1.18
C SER A 25 -16.81 -14.63 -2.20
N ASN A 26 -16.17 -13.50 -1.91
CA ASN A 26 -16.09 -12.38 -2.85
C ASN A 26 -15.26 -12.68 -4.12
N SER A 27 -14.39 -13.69 -4.08
CA SER A 27 -13.54 -14.10 -5.22
C SER A 27 -14.20 -15.09 -6.19
N THR A 28 -15.53 -15.23 -6.12
CA THR A 28 -16.30 -16.12 -7.00
C THR A 28 -16.14 -15.72 -8.48
N PRO A 29 -16.03 -16.69 -9.42
CA PRO A 29 -16.02 -16.41 -10.86
C PRO A 29 -17.24 -15.60 -11.33
N ALA A 30 -17.21 -15.14 -12.58
CA ALA A 30 -18.36 -14.45 -13.17
C ALA A 30 -19.60 -15.38 -13.20
N THR A 31 -20.55 -15.13 -12.31
CA THR A 31 -21.82 -15.89 -12.20
C THR A 31 -22.97 -15.02 -12.70
N ALA A 32 -23.90 -15.60 -13.45
CA ALA A 32 -25.10 -14.90 -13.89
C ALA A 32 -26.01 -14.60 -12.69
N HIS A 33 -26.63 -13.41 -12.66
CA HIS A 33 -27.60 -13.04 -11.62
C HIS A 33 -28.94 -13.81 -11.71
N THR A 34 -29.06 -14.69 -12.70
CA THR A 34 -30.17 -15.62 -12.92
C THR A 34 -29.79 -17.06 -12.59
N ASP A 35 -28.55 -17.31 -12.18
CA ASP A 35 -28.07 -18.63 -11.78
C ASP A 35 -28.80 -19.08 -10.51
N PRO A 36 -29.30 -20.33 -10.42
CA PRO A 36 -30.01 -20.83 -9.24
C PRO A 36 -29.23 -20.68 -7.92
N VAL A 37 -27.91 -20.82 -7.96
CA VAL A 37 -27.05 -20.67 -6.76
C VAL A 37 -27.06 -19.21 -6.28
N PHE A 38 -26.99 -18.27 -7.22
CA PHE A 38 -27.06 -16.85 -6.89
C PHE A 38 -28.46 -16.45 -6.40
N VAL A 39 -29.51 -16.92 -7.06
CA VAL A 39 -30.90 -16.66 -6.70
C VAL A 39 -31.17 -17.11 -5.26
N GLU A 40 -30.71 -18.31 -4.90
CA GLU A 40 -30.83 -18.83 -3.54
C GLU A 40 -30.02 -18.00 -2.52
N ALA A 41 -28.78 -17.64 -2.85
CA ALA A 41 -27.95 -16.80 -1.97
C ALA A 41 -28.58 -15.42 -1.73
N PHE A 42 -29.19 -14.81 -2.75
CA PHE A 42 -29.88 -13.52 -2.63
C PHE A 42 -31.15 -13.66 -1.75
N GLY A 43 -31.99 -14.67 -1.99
CA GLY A 43 -33.18 -14.92 -1.17
C GLY A 43 -32.83 -15.08 0.31
N GLN A 44 -31.79 -15.86 0.61
CA GLN A 44 -31.26 -16.01 1.97
C GLN A 44 -30.74 -14.68 2.57
N VAL A 45 -30.09 -13.82 1.77
CA VAL A 45 -29.65 -12.50 2.24
C VAL A 45 -30.85 -11.66 2.70
N ILE A 46 -31.94 -11.64 1.92
CA ILE A 46 -33.16 -10.91 2.29
C ILE A 46 -33.72 -11.45 3.61
N GLU A 47 -33.83 -12.76 3.76
CA GLU A 47 -34.33 -13.38 5.00
C GLU A 47 -33.46 -13.09 6.22
N MET A 48 -32.15 -13.29 6.11
CA MET A 48 -31.20 -13.05 7.20
C MET A 48 -31.14 -11.57 7.60
N LEU A 49 -31.27 -10.64 6.65
CA LEU A 49 -31.34 -9.22 6.95
C LEU A 49 -32.55 -8.86 7.82
N ARG A 50 -33.69 -9.56 7.65
CA ARG A 50 -34.84 -9.39 8.55
C ARG A 50 -34.51 -9.83 9.98
N THR A 51 -33.80 -10.95 10.11
CA THR A 51 -33.31 -11.44 11.41
C THR A 51 -32.34 -10.44 12.05
N VAL A 52 -31.39 -9.89 11.29
CA VAL A 52 -30.39 -8.93 11.78
C VAL A 52 -31.03 -7.68 12.39
N VAL A 53 -32.08 -7.15 11.76
CA VAL A 53 -32.76 -5.93 12.24
C VAL A 53 -33.94 -6.24 13.18
N GLY A 54 -34.27 -7.51 13.41
CA GLY A 54 -35.37 -7.92 14.29
C GLY A 54 -36.77 -7.59 13.73
N THR A 55 -37.03 -7.93 12.46
CA THR A 55 -38.35 -7.79 11.84
C THR A 55 -38.88 -9.10 11.26
N LYS A 56 -40.19 -9.27 11.22
CA LYS A 56 -40.87 -10.41 10.57
C LYS A 56 -41.46 -10.09 9.20
N THR A 57 -41.81 -8.83 8.96
CA THR A 57 -42.66 -8.45 7.80
C THR A 57 -42.11 -7.32 6.96
N ALA A 58 -41.10 -6.58 7.42
CA ALA A 58 -40.50 -5.52 6.64
C ALA A 58 -39.79 -6.06 5.38
N GLN A 59 -39.62 -5.23 4.37
CA GLN A 59 -38.96 -5.58 3.11
C GLN A 59 -37.53 -5.04 3.07
N PRO A 60 -36.51 -5.91 3.06
CA PRO A 60 -35.16 -5.53 2.66
C PRO A 60 -35.08 -5.24 1.15
N PHE A 61 -34.47 -4.11 0.82
CA PHE A 61 -34.01 -3.71 -0.50
C PHE A 61 -32.48 -3.77 -0.50
N VAL A 62 -31.92 -4.62 -1.33
CA VAL A 62 -30.48 -4.88 -1.41
C VAL A 62 -30.00 -4.44 -2.80
N ILE A 63 -29.46 -3.22 -2.89
CA ILE A 63 -29.19 -2.53 -4.15
C ILE A 63 -27.71 -2.15 -4.23
N ALA A 64 -27.11 -2.25 -5.43
CA ALA A 64 -25.72 -1.84 -5.63
C ALA A 64 -25.53 -0.34 -5.32
N GLY A 65 -24.68 -0.01 -4.35
CA GLY A 65 -24.44 1.35 -3.87
C GLY A 65 -23.80 1.42 -2.49
N SER A 66 -23.64 2.63 -1.95
CA SER A 66 -23.17 2.87 -0.58
C SER A 66 -24.34 3.12 0.39
N GLY A 67 -24.05 3.32 1.68
CA GLY A 67 -25.06 3.73 2.65
C GLY A 67 -25.76 5.06 2.28
N THR A 68 -25.04 5.97 1.64
CA THR A 68 -25.60 7.23 1.11
C THR A 68 -26.71 7.00 0.09
N LEU A 69 -26.62 5.94 -0.74
CA LEU A 69 -27.72 5.57 -1.65
C LEU A 69 -29.00 5.18 -0.88
N GLY A 70 -28.87 4.70 0.36
CA GLY A 70 -30.03 4.44 1.21
C GLY A 70 -30.73 5.72 1.69
N TRP A 71 -30.00 6.83 1.77
CA TRP A 71 -30.60 8.16 1.98
C TRP A 71 -31.44 8.57 0.77
N ASP A 72 -30.90 8.43 -0.46
CA ASP A 72 -31.65 8.65 -1.70
C ASP A 72 -32.91 7.79 -1.77
N GLN A 73 -32.79 6.51 -1.42
CA GLN A 73 -33.93 5.59 -1.35
C GLN A 73 -35.02 6.10 -0.41
N SER A 74 -34.65 6.53 0.80
CA SER A 74 -35.61 6.99 1.79
C SER A 74 -36.25 8.32 1.36
N ALA A 75 -35.46 9.28 0.91
CA ALA A 75 -35.93 10.59 0.48
C ALA A 75 -36.83 10.49 -0.77
N ALA A 76 -36.36 9.87 -1.84
CA ALA A 76 -37.08 9.81 -3.11
C ALA A 76 -38.40 9.04 -3.01
N ASN A 77 -38.44 7.96 -2.21
CA ASN A 77 -39.62 7.09 -2.13
C ASN A 77 -40.62 7.54 -1.07
N LEU A 78 -40.19 8.19 0.03
CA LEU A 78 -41.07 8.46 1.17
C LEU A 78 -41.44 9.93 1.33
N VAL A 79 -40.75 10.85 0.66
CA VAL A 79 -41.00 12.29 0.79
C VAL A 79 -41.47 12.87 -0.55
N GLU A 80 -42.45 13.77 -0.48
CA GLU A 80 -42.90 14.62 -1.58
C GLU A 80 -42.44 16.06 -1.36
N ALA A 81 -42.23 16.80 -2.46
CA ALA A 81 -41.73 18.17 -2.38
C ALA A 81 -42.66 19.06 -1.52
N GLY A 82 -42.07 19.83 -0.61
CA GLY A 82 -42.79 20.66 0.37
C GLY A 82 -43.20 19.94 1.66
N GLU A 83 -43.09 18.61 1.74
CA GLU A 83 -43.36 17.90 3.00
C GLU A 83 -42.29 18.17 4.05
N ASN A 84 -42.69 18.18 5.31
CA ASN A 84 -41.81 18.51 6.43
C ASN A 84 -41.04 17.28 6.90
N VAL A 85 -39.74 17.43 7.11
CA VAL A 85 -38.88 16.36 7.65
C VAL A 85 -38.12 16.87 8.87
N LEU A 86 -38.10 16.08 9.94
CA LEU A 86 -37.32 16.39 11.14
C LEU A 86 -36.03 15.59 11.11
N VAL A 87 -34.86 16.24 11.09
CA VAL A 87 -33.56 15.57 11.11
C VAL A 87 -32.87 15.80 12.44
N LEU A 88 -32.61 14.70 13.17
CA LEU A 88 -31.79 14.73 14.37
C LEU A 88 -30.32 14.57 13.97
N SER A 89 -29.55 15.66 14.07
CA SER A 89 -28.17 15.74 13.58
C SER A 89 -27.17 15.98 14.72
N ASN A 90 -26.27 15.03 14.92
CA ASN A 90 -25.21 15.05 15.94
C ASN A 90 -23.79 14.96 15.33
N GLY A 91 -23.67 15.25 14.02
CA GLY A 91 -22.40 15.20 13.30
C GLY A 91 -22.54 15.33 11.79
N TYR A 92 -21.47 14.98 11.09
CA TYR A 92 -21.35 15.12 9.62
C TYR A 92 -22.43 14.35 8.85
N PHE A 93 -22.79 13.14 9.28
CA PHE A 93 -23.69 12.28 8.52
C PHE A 93 -25.15 12.68 8.74
N GLY A 94 -25.51 13.13 9.94
CA GLY A 94 -26.82 13.75 10.20
C GLY A 94 -27.06 14.98 9.33
N GLU A 95 -26.07 15.86 9.18
CA GLU A 95 -26.17 17.02 8.28
C GLU A 95 -26.28 16.58 6.80
N GLY A 96 -25.49 15.60 6.37
CA GLY A 96 -25.56 15.07 5.01
C GLY A 96 -26.92 14.44 4.67
N LEU A 97 -27.56 13.77 5.64
CA LEU A 97 -28.91 13.25 5.46
C LEU A 97 -29.95 14.38 5.34
N ALA A 98 -29.80 15.47 6.10
CA ALA A 98 -30.64 16.65 5.93
C ALA A 98 -30.48 17.29 4.54
N ASP A 99 -29.23 17.45 4.07
CA ASP A 99 -28.94 17.96 2.73
C ASP A 99 -29.57 17.07 1.64
N CYS A 100 -29.51 15.75 1.83
CA CYS A 100 -30.16 14.78 0.92
C CYS A 100 -31.68 14.97 0.90
N MET A 101 -32.32 15.10 2.06
CA MET A 101 -33.78 15.34 2.13
C MET A 101 -34.18 16.66 1.44
N GLU A 102 -33.41 17.74 1.63
CA GLU A 102 -33.61 19.02 0.93
C GLU A 102 -33.42 18.89 -0.58
N THR A 103 -32.46 18.08 -1.03
CA THR A 103 -32.23 17.80 -2.46
C THR A 103 -33.46 17.20 -3.14
N TYR A 104 -34.25 16.40 -2.42
CA TYR A 104 -35.53 15.85 -2.90
C TYR A 104 -36.73 16.75 -2.61
N GLY A 105 -36.50 18.00 -2.20
CA GLY A 105 -37.53 19.03 -2.03
C GLY A 105 -38.23 19.05 -0.68
N ALA A 106 -37.71 18.35 0.33
CA ALA A 106 -38.26 18.37 1.68
C ALA A 106 -38.04 19.73 2.38
N GLN A 107 -38.99 20.14 3.22
CA GLN A 107 -38.79 21.23 4.18
C GLN A 107 -38.18 20.70 5.47
N VAL A 108 -36.85 20.72 5.56
CA VAL A 108 -36.12 20.11 6.67
C VAL A 108 -36.04 21.04 7.89
N THR A 109 -36.43 20.51 9.04
CA THR A 109 -36.14 21.08 10.36
C THR A 109 -34.98 20.30 10.96
N ARG A 110 -33.84 20.97 11.18
CA ARG A 110 -32.62 20.34 11.71
C ARG A 110 -32.55 20.58 13.22
N LEU A 111 -32.72 19.53 14.01
CA LEU A 111 -32.50 19.60 15.46
C LEU A 111 -31.07 19.17 15.77
N ARG A 112 -30.19 20.15 15.97
CA ARG A 112 -28.75 19.94 16.15
C ARG A 112 -28.39 19.74 17.61
N ALA A 113 -27.44 18.85 17.85
CA ALA A 113 -26.75 18.74 19.12
C ALA A 113 -25.31 19.24 18.96
N GLU A 114 -24.72 19.72 20.06
CA GLU A 114 -23.30 20.07 20.09
C GLU A 114 -22.43 18.83 19.78
N PRO A 115 -21.23 19.01 19.19
CA PRO A 115 -20.32 17.88 18.94
C PRO A 115 -20.09 17.04 20.20
N GLY A 116 -20.26 15.72 20.07
CA GLY A 116 -20.15 14.79 21.20
C GLY A 116 -21.44 14.57 22.00
N GLN A 117 -22.49 15.34 21.74
CA GLN A 117 -23.81 15.23 22.36
C GLN A 117 -24.85 14.66 21.39
N ARG A 118 -26.01 14.25 21.93
CA ARG A 118 -27.21 13.93 21.14
C ARG A 118 -28.37 14.84 21.55
N GLN A 119 -29.41 14.87 20.72
CA GLN A 119 -30.62 15.67 20.98
C GLN A 119 -31.30 15.20 22.26
N GLN A 120 -31.80 16.14 23.07
CA GLN A 120 -32.59 15.79 24.23
C GLN A 120 -34.00 15.36 23.80
N LEU A 121 -34.52 14.28 24.38
CA LEU A 121 -35.85 13.77 24.07
C LEU A 121 -36.96 14.82 24.27
N ALA A 122 -36.81 15.71 25.25
CA ALA A 122 -37.74 16.82 25.45
C ALA A 122 -37.82 17.78 24.25
N GLN A 123 -36.68 18.08 23.61
CA GLN A 123 -36.61 18.93 22.42
C GLN A 123 -37.23 18.23 21.20
N VAL A 124 -37.02 16.91 21.07
CA VAL A 124 -37.65 16.09 20.03
C VAL A 124 -39.17 16.10 20.21
N ALA A 125 -39.67 15.88 21.42
CA ALA A 125 -41.09 15.93 21.74
C ALA A 125 -41.71 17.30 21.43
N GLN A 126 -41.03 18.39 21.80
CA GLN A 126 -41.47 19.74 21.48
C GLN A 126 -41.57 19.96 19.97
N ALA A 127 -40.58 19.53 19.19
CA ALA A 127 -40.59 19.64 17.74
C ALA A 127 -41.78 18.87 17.13
N LEU A 128 -41.98 17.61 17.54
CA LEU A 128 -43.07 16.76 17.05
C LEU A 128 -44.47 17.32 17.36
N ARG A 129 -44.64 18.02 18.49
CA ARG A 129 -45.90 18.68 18.85
C ARG A 129 -46.12 19.99 18.08
N ALA A 130 -45.04 20.70 17.74
CA ALA A 130 -45.12 22.00 17.08
C ALA A 130 -45.50 21.91 15.60
N LYS A 131 -45.14 20.81 14.92
CA LYS A 131 -45.32 20.66 13.48
C LYS A 131 -45.56 19.21 13.10
N LYS A 132 -46.42 18.98 12.10
CA LYS A 132 -46.59 17.65 11.50
C LYS A 132 -45.44 17.36 10.53
N TYR A 133 -44.72 16.28 10.79
CA TYR A 133 -43.64 15.78 9.93
C TYR A 133 -44.10 14.56 9.14
N LYS A 134 -43.51 14.37 7.97
CA LYS A 134 -43.65 13.16 7.18
C LYS A 134 -42.82 12.02 7.76
N LEU A 135 -41.58 12.36 8.13
CA LEU A 135 -40.66 11.45 8.78
C LEU A 135 -39.72 12.21 9.71
N VAL A 136 -39.20 11.49 10.70
CA VAL A 136 -38.07 11.90 11.53
C VAL A 136 -36.89 10.98 11.21
N THR A 137 -35.69 11.55 11.11
CA THR A 137 -34.46 10.77 10.91
C THR A 137 -33.60 10.73 12.17
N VAL A 138 -33.04 9.57 12.47
CA VAL A 138 -32.07 9.38 13.56
C VAL A 138 -30.81 8.71 13.03
N THR A 139 -29.67 9.38 13.11
CA THR A 139 -28.37 8.73 12.89
C THR A 139 -28.01 7.94 14.15
N GLN A 140 -28.12 6.62 14.10
CA GLN A 140 -27.95 5.77 15.28
C GLN A 140 -26.51 5.84 15.78
N VAL A 141 -25.51 5.78 14.89
CA VAL A 141 -24.11 6.05 15.23
C VAL A 141 -23.55 7.02 14.21
N ASP A 142 -23.34 8.27 14.61
CA ASP A 142 -22.66 9.23 13.73
C ASP A 142 -21.16 8.93 13.73
N THR A 143 -20.69 8.43 12.60
CA THR A 143 -19.32 7.96 12.44
C THR A 143 -18.29 9.11 12.50
N SER A 144 -18.72 10.37 12.45
CA SER A 144 -17.82 11.51 12.63
C SER A 144 -17.45 11.73 14.10
N THR A 145 -18.35 11.39 15.03
CA THR A 145 -18.22 11.70 16.46
C THR A 145 -18.22 10.46 17.35
N GLY A 146 -18.65 9.31 16.85
CA GLY A 146 -18.86 8.10 17.66
C GLY A 146 -20.05 8.21 18.61
N VAL A 147 -20.94 9.18 18.40
CA VAL A 147 -22.11 9.42 19.25
C VAL A 147 -23.26 8.47 18.89
N LEU A 148 -23.84 7.84 19.91
CA LEU A 148 -24.99 6.96 19.84
C LEU A 148 -26.32 7.74 20.01
N GLY A 149 -27.15 7.74 18.96
CA GLY A 149 -28.50 8.30 18.96
C GLY A 149 -29.52 7.38 19.66
N ASP A 150 -30.53 7.98 20.27
CA ASP A 150 -31.59 7.27 21.01
C ASP A 150 -32.76 6.88 20.10
N VAL A 151 -32.57 5.82 19.30
CA VAL A 151 -33.60 5.35 18.36
C VAL A 151 -34.88 4.94 19.09
N LYS A 152 -34.76 4.22 20.21
CA LYS A 152 -35.90 3.72 20.98
C LYS A 152 -36.73 4.88 21.54
N GLY A 153 -36.09 5.83 22.23
CA GLY A 153 -36.78 6.98 22.81
C GLY A 153 -37.45 7.86 21.75
N VAL A 154 -36.80 8.07 20.60
CA VAL A 154 -37.41 8.82 19.49
C VAL A 154 -38.64 8.09 18.92
N ALA A 155 -38.57 6.78 18.74
CA ALA A 155 -39.70 6.00 18.22
C ALA A 155 -40.89 5.96 19.20
N GLU A 156 -40.62 5.93 20.51
CA GLU A 156 -41.64 6.06 21.56
C GLU A 156 -42.33 7.44 21.50
N LEU A 157 -41.57 8.53 21.37
CA LEU A 157 -42.13 9.88 21.24
C LEU A 157 -42.94 10.09 19.96
N VAL A 158 -42.49 9.52 18.83
CA VAL A 158 -43.26 9.55 17.57
C VAL A 158 -44.59 8.84 17.76
N ARG A 159 -44.61 7.68 18.41
CA ARG A 159 -45.84 6.94 18.68
C ARG A 159 -46.80 7.72 19.57
N GLU A 160 -46.28 8.43 20.57
CA GLU A 160 -47.08 9.22 21.52
C GLU A 160 -47.63 10.52 20.90
N HIS A 161 -46.82 11.26 20.14
CA HIS A 161 -47.15 12.62 19.71
C HIS A 161 -47.44 12.78 18.23
N SER A 162 -46.99 11.85 17.38
CA SER A 162 -47.12 11.95 15.93
C SER A 162 -47.14 10.59 15.26
N PRO A 163 -48.12 9.71 15.55
CA PRO A 163 -48.10 8.30 15.13
C PRO A 163 -48.08 8.10 13.61
N GLU A 164 -48.49 9.11 12.83
CA GLU A 164 -48.42 9.11 11.36
C GLU A 164 -47.01 9.39 10.81
N THR A 165 -46.11 10.00 11.60
CA THR A 165 -44.72 10.26 11.22
C THR A 165 -43.95 8.95 11.11
N LEU A 166 -43.12 8.80 10.06
CA LEU A 166 -42.23 7.64 9.93
C LEU A 166 -40.93 7.81 10.72
N VAL A 167 -40.42 6.73 11.32
CA VAL A 167 -39.09 6.71 11.95
C VAL A 167 -38.06 6.12 10.99
N VAL A 168 -37.16 6.95 10.49
CA VAL A 168 -36.07 6.55 9.58
C VAL A 168 -34.75 6.54 10.33
N VAL A 169 -34.08 5.40 10.39
CA VAL A 169 -32.82 5.21 11.09
C VAL A 169 -31.69 5.12 10.08
N ASP A 170 -30.74 6.05 10.15
CA ASP A 170 -29.43 5.85 9.53
C ASP A 170 -28.59 4.95 10.45
N GLY A 171 -28.63 3.66 10.12
CA GLY A 171 -27.91 2.58 10.79
C GLY A 171 -26.64 2.16 10.05
N VAL A 172 -26.09 2.98 9.15
CA VAL A 172 -24.93 2.61 8.33
C VAL A 172 -23.76 2.12 9.17
N CYS A 173 -23.43 2.79 10.27
CA CYS A 173 -22.39 2.33 11.19
C CYS A 173 -22.91 1.32 12.24
N ALA A 174 -24.20 1.40 12.57
CA ALA A 174 -24.77 0.77 13.76
C ALA A 174 -25.38 -0.62 13.51
N THR A 175 -25.96 -0.89 12.34
CA THR A 175 -26.69 -2.14 12.09
C THR A 175 -25.76 -3.35 12.23
N ALA A 176 -26.08 -4.22 13.18
CA ALA A 176 -25.31 -5.37 13.67
C ALA A 176 -24.23 -5.09 14.74
N ALA A 177 -23.89 -3.84 15.03
CA ALA A 177 -22.99 -3.49 16.15
C ALA A 177 -23.74 -2.90 17.36
N GLU A 178 -24.88 -2.24 17.12
CA GLU A 178 -25.77 -1.70 18.14
C GLU A 178 -27.11 -2.43 18.11
N ARG A 179 -27.77 -2.50 19.27
CA ARG A 179 -29.13 -3.03 19.35
C ARG A 179 -30.06 -2.20 18.47
N LEU A 180 -30.79 -2.88 17.62
CA LEU A 180 -31.85 -2.31 16.79
C LEU A 180 -32.96 -3.36 16.69
N TYR A 181 -34.06 -3.12 17.37
CA TYR A 181 -35.23 -4.00 17.33
C TYR A 181 -36.33 -3.35 16.50
N PHE A 182 -36.27 -3.54 15.19
CA PHE A 182 -37.07 -2.81 14.21
C PHE A 182 -38.57 -2.88 14.52
N ASP A 183 -39.15 -4.08 14.64
CA ASP A 183 -40.58 -4.23 14.92
C ASP A 183 -40.95 -3.77 16.34
N ALA A 184 -40.12 -4.12 17.34
CA ALA A 184 -40.42 -3.84 18.74
C ALA A 184 -40.41 -2.33 19.06
N TRP A 185 -39.48 -1.59 18.43
CA TRP A 185 -39.38 -0.14 18.60
C TRP A 185 -40.34 0.62 17.69
N GLY A 186 -40.88 -0.02 16.64
CA GLY A 186 -41.72 0.65 15.65
C GLY A 186 -40.90 1.53 14.71
N VAL A 187 -39.73 1.05 14.31
CA VAL A 187 -38.91 1.68 13.26
C VAL A 187 -39.57 1.43 11.91
N ASP A 188 -39.59 2.43 11.05
CA ASP A 188 -40.21 2.33 9.73
C ASP A 188 -39.20 2.08 8.61
N VAL A 189 -37.99 2.61 8.74
CA VAL A 189 -36.90 2.37 7.80
C VAL A 189 -35.59 2.27 8.55
N VAL A 190 -34.75 1.30 8.20
CA VAL A 190 -33.32 1.32 8.56
C VAL A 190 -32.47 1.28 7.30
N ILE A 191 -31.47 2.14 7.27
CA ILE A 191 -30.49 2.27 6.19
C ILE A 191 -29.16 1.71 6.68
N THR A 192 -28.53 0.84 5.91
CA THR A 192 -27.18 0.37 6.19
C THR A 192 -26.38 0.02 4.93
N ALA A 193 -25.13 -0.44 5.10
CA ALA A 193 -24.23 -0.80 4.02
C ALA A 193 -23.38 -2.03 4.37
N SER A 194 -22.99 -2.81 3.36
CA SER A 194 -22.24 -4.06 3.55
C SER A 194 -20.89 -3.89 4.26
N GLN A 195 -20.14 -2.83 3.95
CA GLN A 195 -18.76 -2.59 4.44
C GLN A 195 -18.62 -2.04 5.85
N LYS A 196 -19.68 -2.12 6.64
CA LYS A 196 -19.73 -1.64 8.01
C LYS A 196 -19.84 -2.84 8.94
N ALA A 197 -20.63 -2.76 10.00
CA ALA A 197 -20.82 -3.87 10.93
C ALA A 197 -21.40 -5.14 10.29
N LEU A 198 -21.98 -5.06 9.08
CA LEU A 198 -22.34 -6.23 8.27
C LEU A 198 -21.15 -7.04 7.74
N GLY A 199 -19.91 -6.54 7.85
CA GLY A 199 -18.69 -7.33 7.65
C GLY A 199 -18.45 -7.85 6.23
N SER A 200 -18.98 -7.18 5.20
CA SER A 200 -18.90 -7.60 3.79
C SER A 200 -18.29 -6.51 2.90
N PRO A 201 -17.67 -6.81 1.74
CA PRO A 201 -17.06 -5.79 0.89
C PRO A 201 -17.98 -4.62 0.51
N PRO A 202 -17.43 -3.42 0.25
CA PRO A 202 -18.22 -2.26 -0.14
C PRO A 202 -18.92 -2.47 -1.48
N GLY A 203 -20.11 -1.87 -1.61
CA GLY A 203 -20.86 -1.86 -2.87
C GLY A 203 -22.32 -2.30 -2.75
N VAL A 204 -22.80 -2.63 -1.55
CA VAL A 204 -24.22 -2.96 -1.31
C VAL A 204 -24.84 -1.95 -0.33
N SER A 205 -25.89 -1.27 -0.79
CA SER A 205 -26.80 -0.48 0.02
C SER A 205 -27.96 -1.36 0.46
N VAL A 206 -28.22 -1.40 1.77
CA VAL A 206 -29.32 -2.17 2.34
C VAL A 206 -30.30 -1.21 2.99
N VAL A 207 -31.56 -1.27 2.58
CA VAL A 207 -32.64 -0.52 3.23
C VAL A 207 -33.76 -1.49 3.61
N VAL A 208 -34.16 -1.53 4.87
CA VAL A 208 -35.29 -2.35 5.31
C VAL A 208 -36.47 -1.44 5.60
N ALA A 209 -37.58 -1.61 4.89
CA ALA A 209 -38.75 -0.74 4.97
C ALA A 209 -39.98 -1.49 5.53
N SER A 210 -40.66 -0.88 6.50
CA SER A 210 -41.86 -1.40 7.13
C SER A 210 -43.04 -1.43 6.15
N GLN A 211 -44.08 -2.20 6.46
CA GLN A 211 -45.32 -2.17 5.68
C GLN A 211 -45.99 -0.79 5.69
N LYS A 212 -45.82 -0.01 6.76
CA LYS A 212 -46.27 1.39 6.84
C LYS A 212 -45.53 2.27 5.83
N ALA A 213 -44.21 2.18 5.75
CA ALA A 213 -43.40 2.90 4.76
C ALA A 213 -43.76 2.50 3.31
N LEU A 214 -43.99 1.21 3.04
CA LEU A 214 -44.48 0.75 1.74
C LEU A 214 -45.91 1.24 1.44
N GLY A 215 -46.74 1.41 2.47
CA GLY A 215 -48.05 2.05 2.35
C GLY A 215 -47.94 3.51 1.94
N VAL A 216 -46.99 4.26 2.51
CA VAL A 216 -46.69 5.64 2.11
C VAL A 216 -46.26 5.73 0.66
N LEU A 217 -45.37 4.84 0.18
CA LEU A 217 -44.97 4.78 -1.23
C LEU A 217 -46.19 4.59 -2.15
N LYS A 218 -47.12 3.70 -1.80
CA LYS A 218 -48.34 3.45 -2.58
C LYS A 218 -49.31 4.63 -2.58
N ALA A 219 -49.33 5.40 -1.49
CA ALA A 219 -50.23 6.54 -1.29
C ALA A 219 -49.67 7.87 -1.82
N ARG A 220 -48.45 7.88 -2.39
CA ARG A 220 -47.86 9.08 -3.00
C ARG A 220 -48.77 9.69 -4.05
N GLN A 221 -48.83 11.02 -4.08
CA GLN A 221 -49.59 11.77 -5.09
C GLN A 221 -48.74 12.10 -6.32
N THR A 222 -47.43 12.25 -6.13
CA THR A 222 -46.45 12.50 -7.19
C THR A 222 -45.63 11.24 -7.52
N PRO A 223 -45.24 11.06 -8.80
CA PRO A 223 -44.29 10.02 -9.16
C PRO A 223 -42.98 10.14 -8.36
N VAL A 224 -42.37 8.99 -8.03
CA VAL A 224 -41.05 8.97 -7.39
C VAL A 224 -40.03 9.67 -8.31
N PRO A 225 -39.35 10.75 -7.87
CA PRO A 225 -38.48 11.59 -8.71
C PRO A 225 -37.09 10.96 -8.96
N ALA A 226 -37.02 9.63 -8.97
CA ALA A 226 -35.80 8.88 -9.23
C ALA A 226 -36.11 7.63 -10.05
N TYR A 227 -35.19 7.25 -10.94
CA TYR A 227 -35.36 6.07 -11.78
C TYR A 227 -34.80 4.80 -11.11
N TYR A 228 -33.54 4.86 -10.69
CA TYR A 228 -32.82 3.67 -10.22
C TYR A 228 -33.22 3.27 -8.80
N VAL A 229 -33.31 4.21 -7.84
CA VAL A 229 -33.67 3.90 -6.44
C VAL A 229 -35.17 3.75 -6.20
N ASN A 230 -35.97 3.69 -7.26
CA ASN A 230 -37.43 3.63 -7.19
C ASN A 230 -37.92 2.27 -6.66
N TRP A 231 -38.52 2.25 -5.48
CA TRP A 231 -39.00 1.03 -4.85
C TRP A 231 -40.12 0.35 -5.62
N ASN A 232 -40.92 1.06 -6.43
CA ASN A 232 -41.92 0.41 -7.29
C ASN A 232 -41.28 -0.51 -8.34
N ARG A 233 -40.03 -0.23 -8.72
CA ARG A 233 -39.26 -1.06 -9.67
C ARG A 233 -38.52 -2.19 -8.97
N TRP A 234 -38.01 -1.95 -7.76
CA TRP A 234 -37.25 -2.95 -7.01
C TRP A 234 -38.10 -3.92 -6.20
N LEU A 235 -39.27 -3.52 -5.71
CA LEU A 235 -40.12 -4.38 -4.87
C LEU A 235 -40.49 -5.69 -5.57
N PRO A 236 -40.88 -5.72 -6.87
CA PRO A 236 -41.10 -6.98 -7.57
C PRO A 236 -39.83 -7.83 -7.74
N ILE A 237 -38.64 -7.22 -7.76
CA ILE A 237 -37.36 -7.92 -7.90
C ILE A 237 -36.98 -8.57 -6.57
N MET A 238 -37.08 -7.84 -5.46
CA MET A 238 -36.80 -8.37 -4.12
C MET A 238 -37.73 -9.56 -3.81
N LYS A 239 -39.03 -9.42 -4.12
CA LYS A 239 -40.01 -10.52 -3.98
C LYS A 239 -39.66 -11.72 -4.85
N SER A 240 -39.23 -11.50 -6.09
CA SER A 240 -38.82 -12.60 -6.97
C SER A 240 -37.64 -13.38 -6.40
N TYR A 241 -36.58 -12.70 -5.93
CA TYR A 241 -35.44 -13.37 -5.29
C TYR A 241 -35.85 -14.09 -4.00
N GLU A 242 -36.76 -13.52 -3.22
CA GLU A 242 -37.36 -14.16 -2.05
C GLU A 242 -38.21 -15.40 -2.43
N ASP A 243 -38.90 -15.39 -3.57
CA ASP A 243 -39.63 -16.56 -4.07
C ASP A 243 -38.73 -17.55 -4.85
N ARG A 244 -37.40 -17.32 -4.83
CA ARG A 244 -36.38 -18.10 -5.55
C ARG A 244 -36.65 -18.15 -7.07
N ALA A 245 -37.22 -17.07 -7.59
CA ALA A 245 -37.54 -16.86 -8.99
C ALA A 245 -36.70 -15.73 -9.59
N VAL A 246 -36.54 -15.74 -10.90
CA VAL A 246 -35.77 -14.72 -11.63
C VAL A 246 -36.69 -13.60 -12.12
N LYS A 247 -36.30 -12.35 -11.83
CA LYS A 247 -36.89 -11.15 -12.44
C LYS A 247 -35.83 -10.09 -12.63
N TYR A 248 -35.91 -9.33 -13.71
CA TYR A 248 -34.89 -8.35 -14.07
C TYR A 248 -35.40 -6.92 -14.03
N PHE A 249 -34.59 -6.04 -13.45
CA PHE A 249 -34.70 -4.58 -13.58
C PHE A 249 -33.31 -3.98 -13.80
N ALA A 250 -32.35 -4.38 -12.98
CA ALA A 250 -30.94 -4.03 -13.11
C ALA A 250 -30.06 -5.19 -12.63
N THR A 251 -28.82 -5.24 -13.10
CA THR A 251 -27.86 -6.28 -12.72
C THR A 251 -27.36 -6.03 -11.29
N PRO A 252 -27.58 -6.95 -10.32
CA PRO A 252 -27.06 -6.81 -8.97
C PRO A 252 -25.54 -7.04 -8.90
N CYS A 253 -24.91 -6.59 -7.83
CA CYS A 253 -23.49 -6.80 -7.54
C CYS A 253 -23.23 -8.24 -7.05
N VAL A 254 -23.17 -9.18 -7.99
CA VAL A 254 -23.17 -10.63 -7.74
C VAL A 254 -22.19 -11.09 -6.65
N GLN A 255 -20.91 -10.70 -6.78
CA GLN A 255 -19.86 -11.10 -5.85
C GLN A 255 -20.08 -10.54 -4.44
N ALA A 256 -20.52 -9.28 -4.35
CA ALA A 256 -20.78 -8.64 -3.06
C ALA A 256 -22.01 -9.23 -2.34
N ILE A 257 -23.00 -9.72 -3.09
CA ILE A 257 -24.14 -10.45 -2.51
C ILE A 257 -23.72 -11.82 -1.98
N PHE A 258 -22.86 -12.57 -2.69
CA PHE A 258 -22.30 -13.81 -2.15
C PHE A 258 -21.49 -13.56 -0.88
N ALA A 259 -20.63 -12.53 -0.88
CA ALA A 259 -19.85 -12.15 0.28
C ALA A 259 -20.75 -11.72 1.47
N LEU A 260 -21.82 -10.96 1.20
CA LEU A 260 -22.81 -10.58 2.20
C LEU A 260 -23.57 -11.80 2.74
N ASN A 261 -23.96 -12.74 1.88
CA ASN A 261 -24.59 -14.00 2.29
C ASN A 261 -23.68 -14.78 3.26
N THR A 262 -22.39 -14.90 2.95
CA THR A 262 -21.41 -15.54 3.82
C THR A 262 -21.28 -14.80 5.15
N SER A 263 -21.11 -13.48 5.13
CA SER A 263 -20.96 -12.68 6.36
C SER A 263 -22.17 -12.80 7.28
N LEU A 264 -23.38 -12.74 6.72
CA LEU A 264 -24.63 -12.89 7.48
C LEU A 264 -24.77 -14.29 8.11
N LYS A 265 -24.36 -15.34 7.40
CA LYS A 265 -24.34 -16.71 7.94
C LYS A 265 -23.38 -16.84 9.12
N GLU A 266 -22.18 -16.29 9.01
CA GLU A 266 -21.21 -16.29 10.12
C GLU A 266 -21.73 -15.51 11.32
N MET A 267 -22.30 -14.33 11.07
CA MET A 267 -22.86 -13.46 12.10
C MET A 267 -24.00 -14.13 12.87
N LEU A 268 -24.92 -14.80 12.17
CA LEU A 268 -26.09 -15.43 12.78
C LEU A 268 -25.80 -16.83 13.36
N GLY A 269 -24.69 -17.46 13.00
CA GLY A 269 -24.32 -18.80 13.47
C GLY A 269 -23.92 -18.87 14.94
N ASP A 270 -23.24 -17.85 15.47
CA ASP A 270 -22.60 -17.86 16.80
C ASP A 270 -23.51 -17.32 17.92
N GLY A 271 -24.71 -17.91 18.06
CA GLY A 271 -25.67 -17.53 19.11
C GLY A 271 -26.57 -16.33 18.75
N GLY A 272 -26.62 -15.97 17.47
CA GLY A 272 -27.50 -14.93 16.93
C GLY A 272 -27.11 -13.50 17.32
N MET A 273 -28.01 -12.55 17.04
CA MET A 273 -27.71 -11.11 17.16
C MET A 273 -27.38 -10.64 18.58
N GLU A 274 -27.96 -11.22 19.63
CA GLU A 274 -27.62 -10.81 21.00
C GLU A 274 -26.17 -11.12 21.36
N SER A 275 -25.64 -12.24 20.88
CA SER A 275 -24.22 -12.60 21.05
C SER A 275 -23.33 -11.58 20.33
N VAL A 276 -23.71 -11.21 19.11
CA VAL A 276 -23.00 -10.19 18.30
C VAL A 276 -23.00 -8.83 19.00
N PHE A 277 -24.14 -8.37 19.52
CA PHE A 277 -24.22 -7.10 20.26
C PHE A 277 -23.36 -7.14 21.52
N ALA A 278 -23.46 -8.21 22.32
CA ALA A 278 -22.67 -8.35 23.54
C ALA A 278 -21.16 -8.38 23.27
N ALA A 279 -20.73 -8.94 22.13
CA ALA A 279 -19.33 -8.93 21.74
C ALA A 279 -18.82 -7.51 21.39
N HIS A 280 -19.61 -6.74 20.63
CA HIS A 280 -19.29 -5.33 20.35
C HIS A 280 -19.24 -4.50 21.64
N GLU A 281 -20.18 -4.69 22.58
CA GLU A 281 -20.17 -4.00 23.88
C GLU A 281 -18.89 -4.27 24.67
N ARG A 282 -18.47 -5.54 24.78
CA ARG A 282 -17.22 -5.93 25.46
C ARG A 282 -16.01 -5.30 24.80
N THR A 283 -15.92 -5.39 23.48
CA THR A 283 -14.80 -4.83 22.71
C THR A 283 -14.73 -3.31 22.85
N ALA A 284 -15.86 -2.62 22.72
CA ALA A 284 -15.90 -1.18 22.84
C ALA A 284 -15.55 -0.69 24.25
N ALA A 285 -16.01 -1.40 25.30
CA ALA A 285 -15.62 -1.12 26.68
C ALA A 285 -14.11 -1.27 26.88
N ARG A 286 -13.50 -2.31 26.28
CA ARG A 286 -12.05 -2.53 26.31
C ARG A 286 -11.29 -1.43 25.60
N VAL A 287 -11.70 -1.03 24.39
CA VAL A 287 -11.08 0.06 23.63
C VAL A 287 -11.17 1.38 24.40
N ARG A 288 -12.37 1.72 24.93
CA ARG A 288 -12.55 2.92 25.75
C ARG A 288 -11.70 2.87 27.02
N SER A 289 -11.60 1.73 27.69
CA SER A 289 -10.73 1.58 28.87
C SER A 289 -9.26 1.87 28.53
N ALA A 290 -8.77 1.42 27.37
CA ALA A 290 -7.41 1.74 26.91
C ALA A 290 -7.24 3.24 26.63
N VAL A 291 -8.21 3.87 25.96
CA VAL A 291 -8.20 5.32 25.71
C VAL A 291 -8.12 6.12 27.02
N HIS A 292 -8.91 5.76 28.03
CA HIS A 292 -8.84 6.41 29.35
C HIS A 292 -7.50 6.15 30.06
N LYS A 293 -6.92 4.95 29.93
CA LYS A 293 -5.58 4.64 30.47
C LYS A 293 -4.47 5.45 29.82
N TRP A 294 -4.67 5.89 28.57
CA TRP A 294 -3.76 6.81 27.90
C TRP A 294 -3.93 8.26 28.36
N GLY A 295 -4.92 8.57 29.20
CA GLY A 295 -5.23 9.95 29.60
C GLY A 295 -5.92 10.76 28.49
N LEU A 296 -6.57 10.08 27.54
CA LEU A 296 -7.34 10.70 26.47
C LEU A 296 -8.84 10.57 26.71
N GLU A 297 -9.60 11.47 26.09
CA GLU A 297 -11.05 11.52 26.16
C GLU A 297 -11.69 11.10 24.83
N THR A 298 -12.91 10.59 24.90
CA THR A 298 -13.72 10.32 23.71
C THR A 298 -14.41 11.59 23.21
N VAL A 299 -14.69 11.66 21.91
CA VAL A 299 -15.51 12.75 21.35
C VAL A 299 -16.94 12.71 21.88
N ALA A 300 -17.52 11.52 22.03
CA ALA A 300 -18.78 11.34 22.77
C ALA A 300 -18.58 11.79 24.23
N ALA A 301 -19.43 12.71 24.68
CA ALA A 301 -19.23 13.45 25.92
C ALA A 301 -19.63 12.68 27.19
N ALA A 302 -20.33 11.55 27.06
CA ALA A 302 -20.73 10.71 28.17
C ALA A 302 -20.73 9.22 27.77
N PRO A 303 -20.55 8.28 28.72
CA PRO A 303 -20.51 6.85 28.43
C PRO A 303 -21.74 6.30 27.70
N GLU A 304 -22.94 6.75 28.04
CA GLU A 304 -24.20 6.38 27.41
C GLU A 304 -24.36 6.91 25.98
N LEU A 305 -23.51 7.86 25.59
CA LEU A 305 -23.43 8.41 24.24
C LEU A 305 -22.37 7.70 23.40
N CYS A 306 -21.57 6.82 23.98
CA CYS A 306 -20.49 6.15 23.25
C CYS A 306 -21.03 4.97 22.43
N SER A 307 -20.69 4.93 21.15
CA SER A 307 -20.96 3.77 20.31
C SER A 307 -20.14 2.53 20.72
N ASN A 308 -20.73 1.37 20.47
CA ASN A 308 -20.12 0.05 20.52
C ASN A 308 -19.45 -0.38 19.20
N ALA A 309 -19.65 0.35 18.10
CA ALA A 309 -19.08 0.02 16.79
C ALA A 309 -17.72 0.70 16.53
N MET A 310 -17.51 1.88 17.11
CA MET A 310 -16.30 2.67 16.91
C MET A 310 -16.06 3.66 18.06
N THR A 311 -14.82 4.10 18.24
CA THR A 311 -14.43 5.13 19.22
C THR A 311 -13.72 6.29 18.52
N ALA A 312 -14.22 7.51 18.71
CA ALA A 312 -13.55 8.74 18.30
C ALA A 312 -12.83 9.33 19.51
N VAL A 313 -11.55 9.69 19.36
CA VAL A 313 -10.65 10.01 20.47
C VAL A 313 -10.01 11.37 20.25
N TRP A 314 -10.24 12.30 21.18
CA TRP A 314 -9.57 13.61 21.18
C TRP A 314 -8.07 13.43 21.37
N LEU A 315 -7.29 14.20 20.61
CA LEU A 315 -5.84 14.29 20.78
C LEU A 315 -5.49 15.48 21.69
N PRO A 316 -4.35 15.42 22.40
CA PRO A 316 -3.81 16.58 23.11
C PRO A 316 -3.56 17.74 22.16
N ALA A 317 -3.59 18.97 22.67
CA ALA A 317 -3.39 20.17 21.85
C ALA A 317 -2.03 20.19 21.09
N SER A 318 -1.03 19.46 21.58
CA SER A 318 0.30 19.34 20.98
C SER A 318 0.38 18.32 19.82
N ILE A 319 -0.66 17.51 19.58
CA ILE A 319 -0.64 16.42 18.61
C ILE A 319 -1.83 16.54 17.68
N GLN A 320 -1.57 16.49 16.37
CA GLN A 320 -2.59 16.45 15.35
C GLN A 320 -2.77 15.04 14.81
N ALA A 321 -3.94 14.76 14.23
CA ALA A 321 -4.21 13.49 13.57
C ALA A 321 -3.17 13.19 12.45
N ALA A 322 -2.67 14.23 11.78
CA ALA A 322 -1.62 14.12 10.78
C ALA A 322 -0.28 13.60 11.35
N ASP A 323 0.01 13.83 12.64
CA ASP A 323 1.22 13.35 13.31
C ASP A 323 1.10 11.87 13.69
N LEU A 324 -0.11 11.43 14.08
CA LEU A 324 -0.37 10.10 14.62
C LEU A 324 -0.67 9.04 13.55
N LEU A 325 -1.49 9.37 12.54
CA LEU A 325 -1.97 8.38 11.56
C LEU A 325 -0.84 7.73 10.74
N PRO A 326 0.21 8.44 10.30
CA PRO A 326 1.35 7.81 9.62
C PRO A 326 2.09 6.80 10.52
N LYS A 327 2.21 7.10 11.81
CA LYS A 327 2.89 6.22 12.80
C LYS A 327 2.11 4.94 13.09
N LEU A 328 0.78 5.03 13.10
CA LEU A 328 -0.12 3.86 13.13
C LEU A 328 0.06 3.00 11.87
N LYS A 329 0.08 3.65 10.69
CA LYS A 329 0.26 2.95 9.41
C LYS A 329 1.61 2.26 9.30
N ALA A 330 2.68 2.89 9.80
CA ALA A 330 4.01 2.30 9.87
C ALA A 330 4.03 1.01 10.71
N ARG A 331 3.16 0.91 11.70
CA ARG A 331 2.95 -0.28 12.55
C ARG A 331 1.90 -1.26 12.00
N GLY A 332 1.53 -1.09 10.74
CA GLY A 332 0.60 -1.99 10.06
C GLY A 332 -0.86 -1.83 10.47
N VAL A 333 -1.26 -0.72 11.10
CA VAL A 333 -2.66 -0.43 11.48
C VAL A 333 -3.15 0.82 10.76
N VAL A 334 -4.30 0.72 10.07
CA VAL A 334 -4.94 1.88 9.42
C VAL A 334 -6.09 2.36 10.28
N ALA A 335 -5.99 3.60 10.78
CA ALA A 335 -7.07 4.31 11.47
C ALA A 335 -7.51 5.53 10.65
N ALA A 336 -8.63 6.15 11.02
CA ALA A 336 -9.19 7.29 10.29
C ALA A 336 -9.00 8.60 11.07
N GLY A 337 -8.69 9.70 10.37
CA GLY A 337 -8.71 11.03 10.96
C GLY A 337 -10.13 11.52 11.26
N GLY A 338 -10.23 12.62 12.00
CA GLY A 338 -11.49 13.34 12.20
C GLY A 338 -12.06 13.93 10.91
N ILE A 339 -13.36 14.20 10.90
CA ILE A 339 -14.08 14.80 9.74
C ILE A 339 -15.06 15.91 10.14
N LEU A 340 -15.15 16.26 11.42
CA LEU A 340 -15.91 17.44 11.84
C LEU A 340 -15.26 18.71 11.28
N ALA A 341 -16.08 19.55 10.66
CA ALA A 341 -15.66 20.82 10.10
C ALA A 341 -14.93 21.67 11.15
N GLY A 342 -13.74 22.19 10.80
CA GLY A 342 -12.90 23.00 11.70
C GLY A 342 -12.17 22.23 12.81
N GLN A 343 -12.50 20.95 13.05
CA GLN A 343 -11.92 20.16 14.15
C GLN A 343 -11.30 18.84 13.71
N ALA A 344 -11.33 18.50 12.42
CA ALA A 344 -10.84 17.24 11.85
C ALA A 344 -9.40 16.87 12.26
N HIS A 345 -8.53 17.86 12.47
CA HIS A 345 -7.13 17.67 12.88
C HIS A 345 -6.96 17.29 14.35
N ARG A 346 -7.97 17.52 15.20
CA ARG A 346 -7.87 17.40 16.67
C ARG A 346 -8.16 16.02 17.23
N TYR A 347 -8.57 15.07 16.38
CA TYR A 347 -9.00 13.75 16.85
C TYR A 347 -8.86 12.70 15.75
N PHE A 348 -8.88 11.44 16.15
CA PHE A 348 -8.86 10.29 15.25
C PHE A 348 -9.97 9.30 15.64
N ARG A 349 -10.21 8.30 14.78
CA ARG A 349 -11.32 7.37 14.88
C ARG A 349 -10.85 5.94 14.67
N LEU A 350 -11.20 5.09 15.63
CA LEU A 350 -10.91 3.67 15.68
C LEU A 350 -12.19 2.89 15.41
N GLY A 351 -12.23 2.18 14.28
CA GLY A 351 -13.29 1.22 13.99
C GLY A 351 -13.03 -0.09 14.71
N HIS A 352 -14.02 -0.59 15.45
CA HIS A 352 -13.98 -1.87 16.14
C HIS A 352 -15.35 -2.53 16.00
N MET A 353 -15.69 -2.91 14.78
CA MET A 353 -16.97 -3.55 14.44
C MET A 353 -16.79 -4.71 13.46
N GLY A 354 -17.82 -5.55 13.34
CA GLY A 354 -17.75 -6.78 12.57
C GLY A 354 -16.75 -7.75 13.19
N ILE A 355 -15.97 -8.46 12.35
CA ILE A 355 -15.06 -9.51 12.82
C ILE A 355 -14.01 -9.01 13.83
N SER A 356 -13.60 -7.74 13.73
CA SER A 356 -12.64 -7.14 14.66
C SER A 356 -13.16 -7.07 16.09
N ALA A 357 -14.48 -7.06 16.29
CA ALA A 357 -15.10 -7.00 17.60
C ALA A 357 -15.77 -8.30 18.04
N THR A 358 -16.21 -9.13 17.09
CA THR A 358 -16.98 -10.34 17.38
C THR A 358 -16.11 -11.58 17.58
N ARG A 359 -14.83 -11.55 17.20
CA ARG A 359 -13.89 -12.68 17.36
C ARG A 359 -12.63 -12.29 18.10
N ASP A 360 -12.10 -13.24 18.88
CA ASP A 360 -10.80 -13.10 19.54
C ASP A 360 -9.67 -13.45 18.57
N ASN A 361 -9.35 -12.50 17.69
CA ASN A 361 -8.39 -12.62 16.59
C ASN A 361 -7.13 -11.75 16.80
N GLY A 362 -7.01 -11.10 17.96
CA GLY A 362 -5.91 -10.18 18.26
C GLY A 362 -5.92 -8.86 17.48
N TYR A 363 -6.96 -8.56 16.69
CA TYR A 363 -7.02 -7.32 15.91
C TYR A 363 -7.12 -6.08 16.81
N VAL A 364 -7.95 -6.15 17.84
CA VAL A 364 -8.08 -5.06 18.83
C VAL A 364 -6.77 -4.89 19.60
N ASP A 365 -6.09 -5.98 19.94
CA ASP A 365 -4.80 -5.96 20.64
C ASP A 365 -3.72 -5.27 19.80
N ALA A 366 -3.60 -5.67 18.53
CA ALA A 366 -2.68 -5.06 17.58
C ALA A 366 -2.98 -3.57 17.39
N MET A 367 -4.26 -3.21 17.27
CA MET A 367 -4.71 -1.82 17.14
C MET A 367 -4.37 -0.98 18.38
N LEU A 368 -4.69 -1.47 19.57
CA LEU A 368 -4.42 -0.78 20.83
C LEU A 368 -2.92 -0.65 21.09
N LYS A 369 -2.14 -1.70 20.82
CA LYS A 369 -0.68 -1.66 20.93
C LYS A 369 -0.08 -0.60 19.98
N ALA A 370 -0.45 -0.65 18.70
CA ALA A 370 0.04 0.31 17.72
C ALA A 370 -0.36 1.75 18.07
N ALA A 371 -1.57 1.97 18.57
CA ALA A 371 -2.03 3.29 19.00
C ALA A 371 -1.26 3.81 20.22
N ALA A 372 -1.02 2.96 21.23
CA ALA A 372 -0.22 3.33 22.38
C ALA A 372 1.22 3.72 21.98
N GLU A 373 1.87 2.91 21.14
CA GLU A 373 3.23 3.18 20.67
C GLU A 373 3.31 4.43 19.78
N ALA A 374 2.29 4.67 18.95
CA ALA A 374 2.22 5.87 18.11
C ALA A 374 2.00 7.13 18.96
N LEU A 375 1.19 7.04 20.04
CA LEU A 375 1.00 8.13 21.00
C LEU A 375 2.27 8.39 21.82
N GLU A 376 3.00 7.35 22.21
CA GLU A 376 4.32 7.45 22.86
C GLU A 376 5.32 8.18 21.96
N GLU A 377 5.40 7.81 20.68
CA GLU A 377 6.29 8.44 19.71
C GLU A 377 5.90 9.90 19.40
N CYS A 378 4.61 10.25 19.52
CA CYS A 378 4.15 11.64 19.48
C CYS A 378 4.39 12.41 20.80
N GLY A 379 5.01 11.79 21.80
CA GLY A 379 5.32 12.42 23.09
C GLY A 379 4.14 12.58 24.05
N HIS A 380 3.03 11.87 23.82
CA HIS A 380 1.85 11.92 24.70
C HIS A 380 2.00 11.02 25.93
N LEU A 381 2.38 9.78 25.70
CA LEU A 381 2.57 8.79 26.77
C LEU A 381 4.02 8.83 27.21
N ALA A 382 4.23 8.79 28.53
CA ALA A 382 5.54 8.42 29.04
C ALA A 382 5.88 7.03 28.46
N PRO A 383 7.14 6.79 28.04
CA PRO A 383 7.57 5.45 27.69
C PRO A 383 7.15 4.52 28.80
N ALA A 384 6.39 3.46 28.47
CA ALA A 384 5.86 2.56 29.48
C ALA A 384 6.99 2.16 30.44
N ALA A 385 6.81 2.46 31.73
CA ALA A 385 7.74 2.03 32.78
C ALA A 385 7.74 0.49 32.77
N GLY A 386 8.70 -0.08 32.04
CA GLY A 386 8.66 -1.49 31.66
C GLY A 386 9.00 -1.83 30.20
N ARG A 387 9.60 -0.92 29.38
CA ARG A 387 10.48 -1.41 28.30
C ARG A 387 11.65 -2.13 28.96
N SER A 388 11.52 -3.44 29.11
CA SER A 388 12.61 -4.29 29.62
C SER A 388 13.74 -4.44 28.60
N THR A 389 13.54 -4.00 27.37
CA THR A 389 14.48 -4.18 26.26
C THR A 389 14.70 -2.85 25.50
N PRO A 390 15.90 -2.25 25.57
CA PRO A 390 16.38 -1.17 24.69
C PRO A 390 16.38 -1.58 23.21
N PRO A 391 16.63 -0.64 22.28
CA PRO A 391 16.69 -0.94 20.85
C PRO A 391 17.63 -2.12 20.58
N PRO A 392 17.26 -3.07 19.70
CA PRO A 392 18.11 -4.21 19.38
C PRO A 392 19.43 -3.76 18.77
N THR A 393 20.43 -4.63 18.83
CA THR A 393 21.70 -4.46 18.14
C THR A 393 21.70 -5.31 16.88
N ILE A 394 21.86 -4.67 15.72
CA ILE A 394 21.84 -5.31 14.41
C ILE A 394 23.17 -5.05 13.69
N GLY A 395 23.76 -6.12 13.14
CA GLY A 395 24.93 -6.07 12.27
C GLY A 395 24.70 -6.90 11.00
N LEU A 396 25.34 -6.53 9.90
CA LEU A 396 25.14 -7.15 8.60
C LEU A 396 26.46 -7.71 8.06
N GLU A 397 26.35 -8.86 7.40
CA GLU A 397 27.41 -9.48 6.62
C GLU A 397 26.89 -9.64 5.19
N LEU A 398 27.50 -8.89 4.26
CA LEU A 398 27.07 -8.87 2.87
C LEU A 398 28.12 -9.51 1.98
N HIS A 399 27.69 -10.43 1.11
CA HIS A 399 28.54 -11.00 0.09
C HIS A 399 28.16 -10.43 -1.27
N VAL A 400 29.12 -9.80 -1.93
CA VAL A 400 28.92 -9.10 -3.21
C VAL A 400 29.81 -9.73 -4.27
N GLN A 401 29.21 -10.22 -5.34
CA GLN A 401 29.95 -10.72 -6.49
C GLN A 401 30.57 -9.58 -7.29
N LEU A 402 31.89 -9.62 -7.50
CA LEU A 402 32.60 -8.61 -8.27
C LEU A 402 32.33 -8.73 -9.77
N LYS A 403 32.17 -7.59 -10.44
CA LYS A 403 32.00 -7.48 -11.90
C LYS A 403 33.34 -7.57 -12.63
N SER A 404 34.03 -8.70 -12.43
CA SER A 404 35.27 -9.06 -13.14
C SER A 404 34.96 -9.97 -14.32
N SER A 405 35.77 -9.94 -15.37
CA SER A 405 35.63 -10.86 -16.52
C SER A 405 36.19 -12.25 -16.23
N GLN A 406 37.22 -12.34 -15.38
CA GLN A 406 37.90 -13.56 -14.97
C GLN A 406 37.75 -13.77 -13.46
N LYS A 407 37.81 -15.03 -13.03
CA LYS A 407 37.72 -15.45 -11.63
C LYS A 407 38.85 -14.88 -10.75
N LEU A 408 38.72 -15.02 -9.42
CA LEU A 408 39.66 -14.39 -8.48
C LEU A 408 41.08 -14.97 -8.59
N PHE A 409 41.18 -16.27 -8.81
CA PHE A 409 42.43 -17.03 -8.81
C PHE A 409 42.65 -17.89 -10.07
N SER A 410 41.84 -17.65 -11.11
CA SER A 410 41.79 -18.46 -12.33
C SER A 410 41.47 -17.58 -13.54
N SER A 411 42.00 -17.94 -14.70
CA SER A 411 41.73 -17.26 -15.97
C SER A 411 40.37 -17.61 -16.59
N ALA A 412 39.60 -18.52 -15.98
CA ALA A 412 38.26 -18.89 -16.44
C ALA A 412 37.31 -17.69 -16.34
N ASN A 413 36.30 -17.70 -17.20
CA ASN A 413 35.25 -16.67 -17.23
C ASN A 413 34.49 -16.66 -15.90
N ALA A 414 34.17 -15.46 -15.39
CA ALA A 414 33.40 -15.29 -14.16
C ALA A 414 31.87 -15.38 -14.38
N LYS A 415 31.41 -15.56 -15.62
CA LYS A 415 30.02 -15.87 -15.93
C LYS A 415 29.62 -17.25 -15.40
N TRP A 416 28.44 -17.32 -14.80
CA TRP A 416 27.96 -18.53 -14.14
C TRP A 416 26.59 -19.02 -14.63
N ASP A 417 25.93 -18.23 -15.48
CA ASP A 417 24.61 -18.48 -16.06
C ASP A 417 24.67 -19.20 -17.42
N GLU A 418 25.81 -19.81 -17.74
CA GLU A 418 26.02 -20.60 -18.96
C GLU A 418 25.81 -22.10 -18.69
N SER A 419 26.04 -22.95 -19.69
CA SER A 419 25.89 -24.40 -19.53
C SER A 419 26.77 -24.93 -18.38
N PRO A 420 26.28 -25.88 -17.55
CA PRO A 420 26.99 -26.32 -16.36
C PRO A 420 28.43 -26.79 -16.64
N ASN A 421 29.35 -26.42 -15.75
CA ASN A 421 30.77 -26.81 -15.80
C ASN A 421 31.53 -26.43 -17.09
N THR A 422 31.13 -25.35 -17.78
CA THR A 422 31.83 -24.84 -18.99
C THR A 422 32.82 -23.72 -18.67
N ASN A 423 32.65 -23.02 -17.55
CA ASN A 423 33.51 -21.93 -17.10
C ASN A 423 34.37 -22.37 -15.92
N VAL A 424 35.22 -23.38 -16.12
CA VAL A 424 36.00 -24.05 -15.06
C VAL A 424 37.42 -24.35 -15.55
N ASN A 425 38.43 -23.99 -14.77
CA ASN A 425 39.83 -24.40 -14.97
C ASN A 425 40.32 -25.39 -13.90
N LEU A 426 41.57 -25.84 -14.03
CA LEU A 426 42.20 -26.80 -13.11
C LEU A 426 42.21 -26.34 -11.64
N VAL A 427 42.40 -25.04 -11.40
CA VAL A 427 42.37 -24.43 -10.04
C VAL A 427 40.94 -24.46 -9.48
N ASP A 428 39.96 -24.08 -10.29
CA ASP A 428 38.55 -24.02 -9.88
C ASP A 428 38.02 -25.42 -9.56
N ALA A 429 38.48 -26.44 -10.29
CA ALA A 429 38.15 -27.84 -10.06
C ALA A 429 38.95 -28.50 -8.92
N GLY A 430 39.93 -27.80 -8.35
CA GLY A 430 40.78 -28.31 -7.27
C GLY A 430 41.67 -29.49 -7.66
N LEU A 431 42.17 -29.52 -8.89
CA LEU A 431 43.02 -30.62 -9.35
C LEU A 431 44.41 -30.61 -8.69
N PRO A 432 45.00 -31.78 -8.39
CA PRO A 432 46.33 -31.86 -7.81
C PRO A 432 47.39 -31.13 -8.64
N GLY A 433 48.18 -30.26 -7.99
CA GLY A 433 49.24 -29.48 -8.63
C GLY A 433 48.80 -28.15 -9.24
N ALA A 434 47.50 -27.81 -9.23
CA ALA A 434 47.03 -26.50 -9.66
C ALA A 434 47.34 -25.42 -8.60
N LEU A 435 47.80 -24.25 -9.04
CA LEU A 435 48.14 -23.11 -8.18
C LEU A 435 47.29 -21.87 -8.51
N PRO A 436 46.85 -21.11 -7.50
CA PRO A 436 46.02 -19.91 -7.69
C PRO A 436 46.80 -18.76 -8.33
N GLN A 437 46.19 -18.07 -9.30
CA GLN A 437 46.72 -16.85 -9.91
C GLN A 437 45.80 -15.66 -9.64
N LEU A 438 46.22 -14.77 -8.73
CA LEU A 438 45.42 -13.61 -8.31
C LEU A 438 45.11 -12.65 -9.48
N ASN A 439 43.84 -12.28 -9.62
CA ASN A 439 43.35 -11.30 -10.59
C ASN A 439 43.50 -9.85 -10.06
N PRO A 440 44.35 -9.00 -10.67
CA PRO A 440 44.54 -7.61 -10.23
C PRO A 440 43.30 -6.72 -10.36
N GLU A 441 42.39 -7.01 -11.30
CA GLU A 441 41.16 -6.22 -11.45
C GLU A 441 40.26 -6.40 -10.22
N CYS A 442 40.21 -7.60 -9.61
CA CYS A 442 39.47 -7.82 -8.38
C CYS A 442 39.98 -6.96 -7.22
N ILE A 443 41.31 -6.76 -7.13
CA ILE A 443 41.93 -5.88 -6.13
C ILE A 443 41.49 -4.42 -6.35
N LYS A 444 41.49 -3.98 -7.61
CA LYS A 444 41.03 -2.63 -7.98
C LYS A 444 39.56 -2.41 -7.66
N LEU A 445 38.69 -3.37 -7.96
CA LEU A 445 37.26 -3.29 -7.63
C LEU A 445 37.03 -3.27 -6.11
N ALA A 446 37.77 -4.07 -5.34
CA ALA A 446 37.72 -4.08 -3.89
C ALA A 446 38.19 -2.74 -3.28
N ALA A 447 39.30 -2.19 -3.78
CA ALA A 447 39.82 -0.90 -3.35
C ALA A 447 38.85 0.26 -3.66
N ARG A 448 38.19 0.23 -4.82
CA ARG A 448 37.12 1.20 -5.16
C ARG A 448 35.95 1.11 -4.18
N ALA A 449 35.51 -0.10 -3.85
CA ALA A 449 34.41 -0.31 -2.92
C ALA A 449 34.69 0.31 -1.54
N ILE A 450 35.84 0.00 -0.94
CA ILE A 450 36.17 0.53 0.40
C ILE A 450 36.37 2.04 0.39
N LEU A 451 36.97 2.62 -0.67
CA LEU A 451 37.09 4.07 -0.81
C LEU A 451 35.72 4.75 -0.92
N ALA A 452 34.78 4.14 -1.64
CA ALA A 452 33.41 4.65 -1.76
C ALA A 452 32.62 4.61 -0.43
N PHE A 453 33.02 3.73 0.49
CA PHE A 453 32.49 3.68 1.85
C PHE A 453 33.29 4.54 2.82
N ASN A 454 34.10 5.48 2.34
CA ASN A 454 34.98 6.33 3.17
C ASN A 454 35.96 5.54 4.06
N GLY A 455 36.26 4.30 3.69
CA GLY A 455 37.16 3.41 4.40
C GLY A 455 38.61 3.52 3.95
N LYS A 456 39.47 2.71 4.58
CA LYS A 456 40.92 2.69 4.31
C LYS A 456 41.32 1.39 3.59
N VAL A 457 41.83 1.54 2.37
CA VAL A 457 42.59 0.48 1.67
C VAL A 457 43.87 0.20 2.48
N GLN A 458 44.14 -1.06 2.78
CA GLN A 458 45.35 -1.44 3.51
C GLN A 458 46.55 -1.46 2.55
N SER A 459 47.70 -0.93 2.99
CA SER A 459 48.95 -0.95 2.20
C SER A 459 49.52 -2.38 2.04
N LYS A 460 49.09 -3.29 2.92
CA LYS A 460 49.39 -4.72 2.88
C LYS A 460 48.11 -5.52 3.07
N SER A 461 47.94 -6.55 2.26
CA SER A 461 46.83 -7.48 2.35
C SER A 461 47.30 -8.90 2.00
N ALA A 462 46.74 -9.91 2.65
CA ALA A 462 47.14 -11.30 2.46
C ALA A 462 45.93 -12.22 2.55
N PHE A 463 46.01 -13.36 1.86
CA PHE A 463 44.97 -14.37 1.86
C PHE A 463 45.21 -15.46 2.91
N ASP A 464 44.12 -16.08 3.30
CA ASP A 464 43.98 -17.12 4.29
C ASP A 464 43.15 -18.27 3.71
N ARG A 465 43.41 -19.50 4.16
CA ARG A 465 42.55 -20.66 3.89
C ARG A 465 41.57 -20.85 5.03
N LYS A 466 40.28 -20.88 4.71
CA LYS A 466 39.16 -21.26 5.59
C LYS A 466 38.76 -22.70 5.27
N HIS A 467 39.16 -23.65 6.11
CA HIS A 467 39.00 -25.08 5.84
C HIS A 467 37.60 -25.58 6.23
N TYR A 468 36.88 -26.14 5.26
CA TYR A 468 35.65 -26.91 5.49
C TYR A 468 35.38 -27.81 4.28
N PHE A 469 34.77 -28.97 4.56
CA PHE A 469 34.42 -29.92 3.52
C PHE A 469 32.95 -29.79 3.17
N TYR A 470 32.67 -29.50 1.91
CA TYR A 470 31.33 -29.52 1.34
C TYR A 470 31.41 -29.86 -0.15
N ALA A 471 30.34 -30.42 -0.72
CA ALA A 471 30.35 -30.89 -2.11
C ALA A 471 30.58 -29.77 -3.14
N ASP A 472 30.25 -28.53 -2.80
CA ASP A 472 30.47 -27.35 -3.64
C ASP A 472 31.78 -26.60 -3.36
N GLN A 473 32.63 -27.11 -2.45
CA GLN A 473 33.95 -26.56 -2.14
C GLN A 473 35.07 -27.51 -2.63
N PRO A 474 35.46 -27.45 -3.91
CA PRO A 474 36.34 -28.45 -4.52
C PRO A 474 37.75 -28.51 -3.89
N LEU A 475 38.25 -27.38 -3.39
CA LEU A 475 39.57 -27.30 -2.75
C LEU A 475 39.60 -27.90 -1.32
N GLY A 476 38.43 -28.14 -0.70
CA GLY A 476 38.33 -28.48 0.73
C GLY A 476 38.67 -27.31 1.68
N TYR A 477 38.92 -26.12 1.12
CA TYR A 477 39.08 -24.84 1.82
C TYR A 477 38.71 -23.69 0.89
N GLN A 478 38.21 -22.59 1.44
CA GLN A 478 37.94 -21.35 0.72
C GLN A 478 39.11 -20.39 0.92
N ILE A 479 39.63 -19.79 -0.15
CA ILE A 479 40.62 -18.71 -0.04
C ILE A 479 39.88 -17.40 0.26
N THR A 480 40.19 -16.76 1.40
CA THR A 480 39.54 -15.54 1.93
C THR A 480 40.58 -14.63 2.62
N GLN A 481 40.18 -13.55 3.30
CA GLN A 481 41.10 -12.67 4.04
C GLN A 481 40.60 -12.37 5.45
N GLN A 482 40.99 -13.19 6.42
CA GLN A 482 40.60 -13.02 7.82
C GLN A 482 41.55 -12.06 8.56
N ARG A 483 42.86 -12.16 8.32
CA ARG A 483 43.89 -11.46 9.12
C ARG A 483 44.24 -10.10 8.54
N HIS A 484 44.48 -10.06 7.22
CA HIS A 484 44.93 -8.88 6.49
C HIS A 484 43.97 -8.54 5.35
N PRO A 485 42.72 -8.13 5.66
CA PRO A 485 41.72 -7.79 4.66
C PRO A 485 42.15 -6.57 3.84
N ILE A 486 41.69 -6.51 2.61
CA ILE A 486 42.01 -5.43 1.66
C ILE A 486 41.52 -4.05 2.13
N GLY A 487 40.42 -4.01 2.92
CA GLY A 487 39.83 -2.78 3.44
C GLY A 487 39.43 -2.85 4.90
N ARG A 488 39.61 -1.75 5.65
CA ARG A 488 39.13 -1.60 7.03
C ARG A 488 38.53 -0.22 7.27
N GLY A 489 37.55 -0.16 8.17
CA GLY A 489 36.89 1.10 8.56
C GLY A 489 36.05 1.70 7.43
N GLY A 490 35.46 2.86 7.72
CA GLY A 490 34.53 3.55 6.82
C GLY A 490 33.12 3.55 7.38
N TYR A 491 32.20 4.15 6.63
CA TYR A 491 30.79 4.24 6.98
C TYR A 491 29.93 4.52 5.75
N ILE A 492 28.66 4.12 5.86
CA ILE A 492 27.59 4.58 4.97
C ILE A 492 26.61 5.38 5.82
N GLU A 493 26.31 6.60 5.39
CA GLU A 493 25.33 7.45 6.04
C GLU A 493 23.92 7.13 5.54
N ILE A 494 22.99 6.90 6.46
CA ILE A 494 21.54 6.80 6.21
C ILE A 494 20.84 7.98 6.88
N GLY A 495 19.78 8.55 6.30
CA GLY A 495 19.12 9.66 6.97
C GLY A 495 17.88 10.24 6.33
N GLN A 496 17.74 11.57 6.45
CA GLN A 496 16.52 12.30 6.04
C GLN A 496 16.20 12.16 4.56
N LEU A 497 17.22 12.13 3.71
CA LEU A 497 17.07 11.89 2.28
C LEU A 497 16.55 10.49 1.95
N ASP A 498 16.59 9.56 2.92
CA ASP A 498 16.14 8.18 2.78
C ASP A 498 14.78 7.93 3.46
N GLY A 499 14.15 8.99 3.97
CA GLY A 499 12.87 8.93 4.68
C GLY A 499 12.95 8.71 6.19
N LEU A 500 14.15 8.81 6.80
CA LEU A 500 14.29 8.84 8.26
C LEU A 500 14.12 10.27 8.81
N SER A 501 13.76 10.45 10.08
CA SER A 501 13.71 11.79 10.69
C SER A 501 15.09 12.30 11.15
N TYR A 502 16.08 11.42 11.19
CA TYR A 502 17.44 11.65 11.67
C TYR A 502 18.46 11.14 10.66
N THR A 503 19.73 11.49 10.86
CA THR A 503 20.86 10.95 10.08
C THR A 503 21.74 10.11 11.01
N LYS A 504 22.24 8.98 10.50
CA LYS A 504 23.06 8.02 11.23
C LYS A 504 24.14 7.45 10.31
N GLN A 505 25.38 7.35 10.81
CA GLN A 505 26.47 6.69 10.11
C GLN A 505 26.57 5.25 10.59
N ILE A 506 26.42 4.30 9.66
CA ILE A 506 26.60 2.88 9.94
C ILE A 506 28.02 2.50 9.54
N GLY A 507 28.84 2.12 10.51
CA GLY A 507 30.25 1.84 10.27
C GLY A 507 30.48 0.55 9.48
N ILE A 508 31.57 0.51 8.73
CA ILE A 508 32.11 -0.70 8.09
C ILE A 508 33.29 -1.18 8.93
N GLN A 509 33.23 -2.41 9.41
CA GLN A 509 34.32 -3.01 10.17
C GLN A 509 35.46 -3.43 9.24
N GLN A 510 35.12 -4.23 8.23
CA GLN A 510 36.08 -4.78 7.28
C GLN A 510 35.43 -5.09 5.93
N LEU A 511 36.28 -5.10 4.89
CA LEU A 511 35.95 -5.52 3.54
C LEU A 511 37.06 -6.47 3.08
N GLN A 512 36.70 -7.70 2.75
CA GLN A 512 37.63 -8.78 2.41
C GLN A 512 37.27 -9.43 1.07
N LEU A 513 38.30 -9.90 0.37
CA LEU A 513 38.15 -10.67 -0.86
C LEU A 513 38.09 -12.16 -0.56
N GLU A 514 37.21 -12.88 -1.24
CA GLU A 514 37.14 -14.34 -1.14
C GLU A 514 36.64 -15.01 -2.43
N GLN A 515 36.82 -16.33 -2.49
CA GLN A 515 36.27 -17.17 -3.56
C GLN A 515 34.82 -17.55 -3.26
N ASP A 516 33.93 -17.48 -4.25
CA ASP A 516 32.62 -18.12 -4.16
C ASP A 516 32.74 -19.64 -4.33
N THR A 517 31.72 -20.34 -3.81
CA THR A 517 31.58 -21.79 -3.94
C THR A 517 30.87 -22.17 -5.24
N ALA A 518 30.98 -23.45 -5.62
CA ALA A 518 30.14 -24.02 -6.67
C ALA A 518 28.65 -23.95 -6.28
N LYS A 519 27.76 -24.30 -7.22
CA LYS A 519 26.32 -24.35 -6.97
C LYS A 519 25.89 -25.80 -6.75
N SER A 520 25.32 -26.08 -5.58
CA SER A 520 24.62 -27.33 -5.28
C SER A 520 23.17 -27.26 -5.78
N ILE A 521 22.76 -28.22 -6.62
CA ILE A 521 21.41 -28.30 -7.21
C ILE A 521 20.76 -29.61 -6.74
N HIS A 522 19.70 -29.48 -5.96
CA HIS A 522 18.94 -30.59 -5.39
C HIS A 522 17.72 -30.94 -6.27
N GLY A 523 17.26 -32.18 -6.20
CA GLY A 523 15.97 -32.59 -6.79
C GLY A 523 15.97 -32.81 -8.31
N VAL A 524 17.12 -32.72 -8.97
CA VAL A 524 17.27 -33.14 -10.38
C VAL A 524 17.20 -34.66 -10.49
N TYR A 525 17.85 -35.35 -9.56
CA TYR A 525 17.74 -36.79 -9.37
C TYR A 525 17.44 -37.07 -7.88
N PRO A 526 16.59 -38.06 -7.55
CA PRO A 526 16.14 -38.30 -6.17
C PRO A 526 17.25 -38.53 -5.15
N ASP A 527 18.37 -39.15 -5.57
CA ASP A 527 19.46 -39.57 -4.67
C ASP A 527 20.79 -38.85 -4.93
N TYR A 528 20.80 -37.82 -5.79
CA TYR A 528 22.03 -37.11 -6.15
C TYR A 528 21.87 -35.60 -5.99
N ILE A 529 22.96 -34.95 -5.58
CA ILE A 529 23.12 -33.51 -5.64
C ILE A 529 24.00 -33.21 -6.86
N MET A 530 23.48 -32.42 -7.79
CA MET A 530 24.25 -32.01 -8.95
C MET A 530 25.10 -30.79 -8.57
N ILE A 531 26.38 -30.83 -8.93
CA ILE A 531 27.32 -29.73 -8.67
C ILE A 531 27.65 -29.03 -9.98
N ASP A 532 27.42 -27.71 -10.00
CA ASP A 532 27.85 -26.83 -11.08
C ASP A 532 28.98 -25.91 -10.61
N MET A 533 30.18 -26.16 -11.14
CA MET A 533 31.43 -25.49 -10.78
C MET A 533 31.63 -24.16 -11.53
N ASN A 534 30.72 -23.73 -12.40
CA ASN A 534 30.84 -22.46 -13.11
C ASN A 534 31.09 -21.28 -12.15
N ARG A 535 30.42 -21.28 -10.99
CA ARG A 535 30.56 -20.23 -9.96
C ARG A 535 31.77 -20.42 -9.04
N ALA A 536 32.36 -21.61 -8.95
CA ALA A 536 33.50 -21.88 -8.07
C ALA A 536 34.68 -20.96 -8.43
N GLY A 537 35.22 -20.24 -7.45
CA GLY A 537 36.37 -19.34 -7.65
C GLY A 537 36.02 -17.94 -8.18
N VAL A 538 34.74 -17.64 -8.45
CA VAL A 538 34.29 -16.27 -8.75
C VAL A 538 34.62 -15.35 -7.58
N ALA A 539 35.05 -14.13 -7.86
CA ALA A 539 35.47 -13.19 -6.83
C ALA A 539 34.28 -12.58 -6.06
N LEU A 540 34.35 -12.65 -4.73
CA LEU A 540 33.41 -12.04 -3.80
C LEU A 540 34.09 -10.98 -2.95
N LEU A 541 33.31 -9.98 -2.58
CA LEU A 541 33.57 -9.11 -1.44
C LEU A 541 32.66 -9.49 -0.30
N GLU A 542 33.23 -9.87 0.83
CA GLU A 542 32.49 -9.90 2.09
C GLU A 542 32.67 -8.55 2.80
N ILE A 543 31.56 -7.90 3.12
CA ILE A 543 31.49 -6.59 3.75
C ILE A 543 30.78 -6.77 5.10
N VAL A 544 31.51 -6.51 6.17
CA VAL A 544 30.99 -6.65 7.53
C VAL A 544 30.74 -5.26 8.10
N SER A 545 29.49 -4.98 8.47
CA SER A 545 29.13 -3.74 9.15
C SER A 545 29.49 -3.81 10.64
N ASN A 546 29.67 -2.65 11.25
CA ASN A 546 29.57 -2.54 12.70
C ASN A 546 28.13 -2.85 13.16
N PRO A 547 27.96 -3.27 14.43
CA PRO A 547 26.65 -3.46 15.06
C PRO A 547 26.03 -2.12 15.51
N ASP A 548 25.79 -1.23 14.54
CA ASP A 548 25.32 0.14 14.76
C ASP A 548 23.81 0.30 14.50
N MET A 549 23.18 -0.66 13.82
CA MET A 549 21.77 -0.59 13.42
C MET A 549 20.85 -1.02 14.57
N GLU A 550 19.72 -0.34 14.70
CA GLU A 550 18.76 -0.49 15.81
C GLU A 550 17.33 -0.79 15.33
N THR A 551 17.09 -0.73 14.02
CA THR A 551 15.81 -1.07 13.40
C THR A 551 15.99 -1.87 12.12
N ALA A 552 14.95 -2.59 11.72
CA ALA A 552 14.92 -3.31 10.45
C ALA A 552 14.97 -2.35 9.25
N GLU A 553 14.39 -1.16 9.40
CA GLU A 553 14.40 -0.08 8.42
C GLU A 553 15.82 0.44 8.17
N GLU A 554 16.60 0.69 9.23
CA GLU A 554 18.01 1.08 9.11
C GLU A 554 18.81 0.02 8.33
N ALA A 555 18.60 -1.26 8.63
CA ALA A 555 19.26 -2.36 7.92
C ALA A 555 18.92 -2.39 6.43
N VAL A 556 17.63 -2.26 6.06
CA VAL A 556 17.23 -2.22 4.65
C VAL A 556 17.80 -1.01 3.92
N LEU A 557 17.77 0.17 4.55
CA LEU A 557 18.32 1.39 3.96
C LEU A 557 19.82 1.28 3.74
N PHE A 558 20.55 0.71 4.70
CA PHE A 558 21.97 0.45 4.56
C PHE A 558 22.28 -0.48 3.38
N VAL A 559 21.57 -1.61 3.24
CA VAL A 559 21.78 -2.55 2.12
C VAL A 559 21.44 -1.88 0.78
N ARG A 560 20.38 -1.05 0.72
CA ARG A 560 20.02 -0.29 -0.49
C ARG A 560 21.08 0.73 -0.89
N LYS A 561 21.60 1.50 0.06
CA LYS A 561 22.68 2.47 -0.22
C LYS A 561 23.96 1.79 -0.65
N LEU A 562 24.32 0.69 0.02
CA LEU A 562 25.47 -0.11 -0.36
C LEU A 562 25.33 -0.61 -1.81
N GLN A 563 24.16 -1.17 -2.16
CA GLN A 563 23.86 -1.60 -3.53
C GLN A 563 24.00 -0.44 -4.53
N LEU A 564 23.42 0.73 -4.23
CA LEU A 564 23.47 1.90 -5.11
C LEU A 564 24.90 2.42 -5.32
N LEU A 565 25.68 2.50 -4.23
CA LEU A 565 27.09 2.90 -4.25
C LEU A 565 27.91 1.93 -5.11
N LEU A 566 27.82 0.63 -4.86
CA LEU A 566 28.64 -0.36 -5.58
C LEU A 566 28.32 -0.43 -7.09
N ARG A 567 27.05 -0.19 -7.46
CA ARG A 567 26.65 -0.07 -8.87
C ARG A 567 27.26 1.17 -9.53
N HIS A 568 27.19 2.32 -8.87
CA HIS A 568 27.78 3.57 -9.37
C HIS A 568 29.30 3.51 -9.48
N MET A 569 29.95 2.78 -8.58
CA MET A 569 31.40 2.57 -8.60
C MET A 569 31.84 1.49 -9.61
N HIS A 570 30.88 0.91 -10.34
CA HIS A 570 31.08 -0.20 -11.27
C HIS A 570 31.76 -1.42 -10.65
N VAL A 571 31.53 -1.66 -9.36
CA VAL A 571 32.11 -2.78 -8.60
C VAL A 571 31.31 -4.06 -8.82
N SER A 572 29.99 -3.96 -8.83
CA SER A 572 29.08 -5.11 -8.93
C SER A 572 27.72 -4.69 -9.49
N ASN A 573 26.98 -5.65 -10.06
CA ASN A 573 25.56 -5.46 -10.38
C ASN A 573 24.68 -5.51 -9.11
N CYS A 574 25.18 -6.07 -8.00
CA CYS A 574 24.52 -6.15 -6.69
C CYS A 574 23.03 -6.56 -6.76
N ASN A 575 22.68 -7.55 -7.58
CA ASN A 575 21.30 -8.02 -7.69
C ASN A 575 21.06 -9.17 -6.71
N MET A 576 20.09 -9.00 -5.79
CA MET A 576 19.73 -10.03 -4.82
C MET A 576 19.01 -11.22 -5.45
N GLU A 577 18.21 -10.99 -6.51
CA GLU A 577 17.44 -12.05 -7.18
C GLU A 577 18.35 -12.99 -7.96
N GLU A 578 19.37 -12.44 -8.62
CA GLU A 578 20.42 -13.20 -9.31
C GLU A 578 21.46 -13.78 -8.33
N GLY A 579 21.41 -13.40 -7.05
CA GLY A 579 22.36 -13.86 -6.02
C GLY A 579 23.73 -13.17 -6.05
N SER A 580 23.93 -12.12 -6.85
CA SER A 580 25.16 -11.32 -6.87
C SER A 580 25.29 -10.35 -5.68
N LEU A 581 24.23 -10.21 -4.88
CA LEU A 581 24.24 -9.63 -3.54
C LEU A 581 23.52 -10.57 -2.57
N ARG A 582 24.21 -11.05 -1.54
CA ARG A 582 23.65 -11.85 -0.45
C ARG A 582 23.83 -11.11 0.87
N CYS A 583 22.88 -11.27 1.78
CA CYS A 583 22.91 -10.59 3.08
C CYS A 583 22.51 -11.56 4.18
N ASP A 584 23.42 -11.72 5.14
CA ASP A 584 23.17 -12.38 6.41
C ASP A 584 23.04 -11.31 7.50
N VAL A 585 22.12 -11.51 8.44
CA VAL A 585 21.78 -10.49 9.45
C VAL A 585 22.01 -11.05 10.83
N ASN A 586 22.80 -10.36 11.63
CA ASN A 586 23.01 -10.67 13.03
C ASN A 586 22.10 -9.78 13.89
N VAL A 587 21.22 -10.39 14.69
CA VAL A 587 20.27 -9.70 15.56
C VAL A 587 20.51 -10.10 17.01
N SER A 588 20.55 -9.11 17.90
CA SER A 588 20.61 -9.32 19.33
C SER A 588 19.75 -8.33 20.10
N VAL A 589 19.05 -8.80 21.12
CA VAL A 589 18.29 -7.98 22.07
C VAL A 589 18.92 -8.14 23.46
N TYR A 590 18.99 -7.04 24.22
CA TYR A 590 19.57 -6.96 25.56
C TYR A 590 18.61 -6.25 26.51
N ARG A 591 18.80 -6.39 27.83
CA ARG A 591 17.91 -5.75 28.81
C ARG A 591 18.27 -4.29 29.08
N ASN A 592 17.30 -3.53 29.55
CA ASN A 592 17.49 -2.11 29.82
C ASN A 592 18.51 -1.88 30.94
N GLY A 593 19.44 -0.95 30.71
CA GLY A 593 20.59 -0.71 31.58
C GLY A 593 21.79 -1.64 31.36
N GLU A 594 21.67 -2.67 30.50
CA GLU A 594 22.80 -3.51 30.09
C GLU A 594 23.55 -2.90 28.89
N ASN A 595 24.77 -3.38 28.66
CA ASN A 595 25.56 -3.00 27.48
C ASN A 595 24.87 -3.53 26.21
N LYS A 596 24.80 -2.73 25.14
CA LYS A 596 24.16 -3.14 23.87
C LYS A 596 24.73 -4.42 23.23
N LEU A 597 25.93 -4.82 23.61
CA LEU A 597 26.61 -6.03 23.13
C LEU A 597 26.47 -7.22 24.10
N SER A 598 25.70 -7.10 25.19
CA SER A 598 25.51 -8.19 26.17
C SER A 598 24.53 -9.27 25.68
N GLY A 599 23.63 -8.92 24.76
CA GLY A 599 22.62 -9.84 24.26
C GLY A 599 23.22 -11.02 23.49
N THR A 600 22.51 -12.16 23.50
CA THR A 600 22.90 -13.29 22.64
C THR A 600 22.59 -12.97 21.18
N ARG A 601 23.53 -13.29 20.29
CA ARG A 601 23.40 -13.07 18.83
C ARG A 601 22.70 -14.25 18.16
N CYS A 602 21.68 -14.00 17.37
CA CYS A 602 21.15 -14.94 16.39
C CYS A 602 21.48 -14.46 14.97
N GLU A 603 21.91 -15.37 14.12
CA GLU A 603 22.28 -15.09 12.73
C GLU A 603 21.15 -15.57 11.81
N LEU A 604 20.60 -14.67 11.01
CA LEU A 604 19.57 -14.93 10.01
C LEU A 604 20.24 -15.09 8.64
N LYS A 605 20.05 -16.25 8.00
CA LYS A 605 20.60 -16.57 6.66
C LYS A 605 19.50 -16.71 5.60
N ASN A 606 19.91 -16.70 4.32
CA ASN A 606 19.06 -16.91 3.13
C ASN A 606 18.01 -15.81 2.91
N LEU A 607 18.39 -14.55 3.11
CA LEU A 607 17.50 -13.40 2.96
C LEU A 607 17.63 -12.78 1.55
N ASN A 608 16.75 -13.20 0.64
CA ASN A 608 16.90 -12.92 -0.80
C ASN A 608 16.23 -11.62 -1.29
N SER A 609 15.63 -10.81 -0.41
CA SER A 609 15.05 -9.51 -0.80
C SER A 609 15.01 -8.55 0.37
N PHE A 610 14.94 -7.24 0.08
CA PHE A 610 14.79 -6.19 1.10
C PHE A 610 13.59 -6.42 2.02
N LYS A 611 12.45 -6.87 1.47
CA LYS A 611 11.26 -7.19 2.26
C LYS A 611 11.54 -8.34 3.22
N VAL A 612 12.17 -9.41 2.73
CA VAL A 612 12.51 -10.58 3.55
C VAL A 612 13.50 -10.22 4.65
N ILE A 613 14.49 -9.37 4.37
CA ILE A 613 15.43 -8.85 5.39
C ILE A 613 14.65 -8.16 6.52
N ARG A 614 13.79 -7.18 6.18
CA ARG A 614 13.02 -6.44 7.17
C ARG A 614 12.12 -7.35 8.02
N ASP A 615 11.34 -8.19 7.35
CA ASP A 615 10.34 -9.02 8.00
C ASP A 615 11.03 -10.08 8.91
N ALA A 616 12.16 -10.65 8.48
CA ALA A 616 12.96 -11.59 9.27
C ALA A 616 13.58 -10.94 10.53
N ILE A 617 14.13 -9.73 10.40
CA ILE A 617 14.67 -8.97 11.53
C ILE A 617 13.57 -8.71 12.56
N ASN A 618 12.42 -8.21 12.12
CA ASN A 618 11.29 -7.90 13.02
C ASN A 618 10.74 -9.15 13.71
N ALA A 619 10.65 -10.28 13.00
CA ALA A 619 10.26 -11.55 13.56
C ALA A 619 11.25 -12.04 14.64
N GLU A 620 12.55 -11.91 14.39
CA GLU A 620 13.60 -12.33 15.33
C GLU A 620 13.66 -11.42 16.57
N ILE A 621 13.57 -10.10 16.41
CA ILE A 621 13.47 -9.15 17.53
C ILE A 621 12.27 -9.52 18.40
N SER A 622 11.11 -9.72 17.79
CA SER A 622 9.88 -10.07 18.51
C SER A 622 10.02 -11.39 19.27
N ARG A 623 10.71 -12.37 18.69
CA ARG A 623 10.98 -13.66 19.35
C ARG A 623 11.93 -13.50 20.53
N GLN A 624 13.03 -12.77 20.37
CA GLN A 624 14.02 -12.54 21.42
C GLN A 624 13.43 -11.74 22.59
N ILE A 625 12.64 -10.70 22.31
CA ILE A 625 11.93 -9.93 23.34
C ILE A 625 11.02 -10.86 24.15
N LYS A 626 10.17 -11.66 23.48
CA LYS A 626 9.28 -12.63 24.16
C LYS A 626 10.06 -13.63 25.02
N ALA A 627 11.21 -14.12 24.54
CA ALA A 627 12.05 -15.03 25.32
C ALA A 627 12.60 -14.34 26.57
N ILE A 628 13.14 -13.13 26.44
CA ILE A 628 13.69 -12.34 27.55
C ILE A 628 12.61 -12.00 28.59
N GLU A 629 11.43 -11.58 28.14
CA GLU A 629 10.27 -11.26 28.99
C GLU A 629 9.76 -12.48 29.76
N ASN A 630 9.81 -13.67 29.14
CA ASN A 630 9.46 -14.94 29.77
C ASN A 630 10.61 -15.58 30.58
N ASN A 631 11.73 -14.87 30.79
CA ASN A 631 12.94 -15.39 31.43
C ASN A 631 13.50 -16.68 30.79
N GLN A 632 13.32 -16.83 29.49
CA GLN A 632 13.90 -17.91 28.69
C GLN A 632 15.27 -17.48 28.15
N ALA A 633 16.24 -18.39 28.16
CA ALA A 633 17.55 -18.14 27.59
C ALA A 633 17.46 -18.06 26.05
N ILE A 634 18.14 -17.08 25.46
CA ILE A 634 18.39 -17.04 24.02
C ILE A 634 19.69 -17.79 23.76
N GLU A 635 19.64 -18.79 22.89
CA GLU A 635 20.81 -19.49 22.40
C GLU A 635 21.38 -18.83 21.15
N GLN A 636 22.70 -18.91 20.98
CA GLN A 636 23.35 -18.47 19.74
C GLN A 636 23.11 -19.52 18.66
N GLU A 637 22.34 -19.13 17.65
CA GLU A 637 21.82 -20.03 16.62
C GLU A 637 21.89 -19.38 15.23
N THR A 638 22.03 -20.23 14.21
CA THR A 638 21.80 -19.85 12.81
C THR A 638 20.36 -20.23 12.43
N ARG A 639 19.59 -19.24 12.00
CA ARG A 639 18.16 -19.35 11.77
C ARG A 639 17.81 -18.97 10.33
N GLY A 640 16.80 -19.64 9.79
CA GLY A 640 16.13 -19.26 8.55
C GLY A 640 14.84 -18.51 8.85
N TYR A 641 14.23 -17.94 7.82
CA TYR A 641 12.95 -17.23 7.93
C TYR A 641 11.89 -17.86 7.01
N ASP A 642 10.75 -18.23 7.57
CA ASP A 642 9.59 -18.70 6.82
C ASP A 642 8.62 -17.54 6.56
N ALA A 643 8.66 -16.99 5.35
CA ALA A 643 7.81 -15.87 4.95
C ALA A 643 6.30 -16.18 5.00
N ARG A 644 5.89 -17.47 4.92
CA ARG A 644 4.48 -17.86 4.99
C ARG A 644 3.96 -17.76 6.42
N LYS A 645 4.79 -18.12 7.41
CA LYS A 645 4.44 -18.11 8.83
C LYS A 645 4.87 -16.84 9.55
N ASN A 646 5.69 -16.00 8.91
CA ASN A 646 6.35 -14.84 9.51
C ASN A 646 7.08 -15.19 10.81
N GLN A 647 7.88 -16.26 10.76
CA GLN A 647 8.61 -16.80 11.91
C GLN A 647 10.02 -17.24 11.51
N THR A 648 10.97 -17.07 12.42
CA THR A 648 12.31 -17.64 12.26
C THR A 648 12.33 -19.07 12.78
N PHE A 649 13.12 -19.93 12.14
CA PHE A 649 13.28 -21.33 12.54
C PHE A 649 14.77 -21.71 12.60
N VAL A 650 15.14 -22.61 13.49
CA VAL A 650 16.51 -23.10 13.61
C VAL A 650 16.86 -23.92 12.37
N THR A 651 17.97 -23.58 11.72
CA THR A 651 18.48 -24.37 10.56
C THR A 651 19.56 -25.35 10.96
N ARG A 652 20.31 -25.04 12.02
CA ARG A 652 21.37 -25.89 12.57
C ARG A 652 21.42 -25.73 14.09
N SER A 653 21.42 -26.83 14.84
CA SER A 653 21.73 -26.83 16.28
C SER A 653 23.24 -27.00 16.51
N LYS A 654 23.74 -26.50 17.64
CA LYS A 654 25.16 -26.56 18.02
C LYS A 654 25.67 -28.02 18.11
N GLU A 655 26.31 -28.49 17.06
CA GLU A 655 27.65 -29.06 17.22
C GLU A 655 28.62 -27.88 17.17
N ALA A 656 29.67 -27.88 18.01
CA ALA A 656 30.58 -26.76 18.27
C ALA A 656 30.87 -25.86 17.04
N ALA A 657 30.98 -24.54 17.26
CA ALA A 657 31.38 -23.58 16.21
C ALA A 657 32.52 -24.21 15.36
N PRO A 658 32.32 -24.43 14.05
CA PRO A 658 33.29 -25.20 13.27
C PRO A 658 34.66 -24.53 13.37
N ASP A 659 35.67 -25.28 13.82
CA ASP A 659 37.05 -24.82 13.72
C ASP A 659 37.45 -24.84 12.25
N TYR A 660 37.32 -23.68 11.60
CA TYR A 660 37.70 -23.49 10.20
C TYR A 660 39.23 -23.54 9.99
N ARG A 661 40.04 -23.70 11.05
CA ARG A 661 41.50 -23.85 10.97
C ARG A 661 42.14 -22.82 10.04
N TYR A 662 41.86 -21.54 10.27
CA TYR A 662 42.41 -20.46 9.45
C TYR A 662 43.93 -20.50 9.45
N MET A 663 44.53 -20.47 8.26
CA MET A 663 45.97 -20.40 8.09
C MET A 663 46.33 -19.50 6.90
N PRO A 664 47.53 -18.90 6.86
CA PRO A 664 47.99 -18.20 5.67
C PRO A 664 47.87 -19.05 4.42
N GLU A 665 47.43 -18.46 3.31
CA GLU A 665 47.51 -19.06 1.99
C GLU A 665 48.98 -18.97 1.50
N PRO A 666 49.75 -20.08 1.49
CA PRO A 666 51.15 -20.03 1.08
C PRO A 666 51.34 -19.83 -0.42
N ASP A 667 50.34 -20.18 -1.23
CA ASP A 667 50.45 -20.19 -2.70
C ASP A 667 50.15 -18.82 -3.31
N VAL A 668 49.63 -17.87 -2.52
CA VAL A 668 49.35 -16.49 -2.94
C VAL A 668 50.23 -15.52 -2.14
N PRO A 669 51.17 -14.80 -2.77
CA PRO A 669 52.01 -13.83 -2.10
C PRO A 669 51.23 -12.69 -1.43
N GLU A 670 51.84 -12.05 -0.42
CA GLU A 670 51.32 -10.81 0.17
C GLU A 670 51.16 -9.72 -0.90
N ILE A 671 50.01 -9.07 -0.91
CA ILE A 671 49.70 -7.93 -1.77
C ILE A 671 50.27 -6.67 -1.13
N CYS A 672 51.21 -6.03 -1.82
CA CYS A 672 51.73 -4.72 -1.44
C CYS A 672 51.10 -3.62 -2.32
N ILE A 673 50.36 -2.71 -1.70
CA ILE A 673 49.63 -1.63 -2.38
C ILE A 673 50.31 -0.30 -2.07
N SER A 674 50.78 0.39 -3.10
CA SER A 674 51.43 1.69 -2.95
C SER A 674 50.42 2.82 -2.74
N ASP A 675 50.78 3.80 -1.93
CA ASP A 675 49.96 5.00 -1.71
C ASP A 675 49.67 5.74 -3.02
N GLY A 676 50.63 5.80 -3.94
CA GLY A 676 50.44 6.40 -5.26
C GLY A 676 49.36 5.73 -6.10
N TRP A 677 49.19 4.41 -5.99
CA TRP A 677 48.10 3.70 -6.66
C TRP A 677 46.74 3.96 -5.98
N ILE A 678 46.71 4.04 -4.64
CA ILE A 678 45.50 4.41 -3.89
C ILE A 678 45.04 5.83 -4.26
N ASP A 679 45.98 6.77 -4.37
CA ASP A 679 45.69 8.15 -4.79
C ASP A 679 45.17 8.22 -6.23
N LEU A 680 45.75 7.43 -7.14
CA LEU A 680 45.25 7.32 -8.51
C LEU A 680 43.82 6.78 -8.53
N LEU A 681 43.52 5.76 -7.72
CA LEU A 681 42.16 5.23 -7.62
C LEU A 681 41.18 6.26 -7.05
N ARG A 682 41.56 7.01 -6.01
CA ARG A 682 40.72 8.06 -5.44
C ARG A 682 40.38 9.14 -6.47
N LYS A 683 41.34 9.51 -7.34
CA LYS A 683 41.15 10.49 -8.43
C LYS A 683 40.29 9.96 -9.59
N THR A 684 40.28 8.65 -9.81
CA THR A 684 39.53 8.01 -10.90
C THR A 684 38.25 7.31 -10.42
N LEU A 685 37.88 7.51 -9.15
CA LEU A 685 36.66 6.98 -8.59
C LEU A 685 35.47 7.73 -9.22
N PRO A 686 34.43 7.03 -9.69
CA PRO A 686 33.20 7.68 -10.14
C PRO A 686 32.60 8.58 -9.06
N GLU A 687 31.82 9.57 -9.47
CA GLU A 687 31.06 10.39 -8.51
C GLU A 687 30.09 9.52 -7.69
N THR A 688 29.92 9.84 -6.42
CA THR A 688 28.96 9.13 -5.57
C THR A 688 27.53 9.54 -5.94
N PRO A 689 26.51 8.70 -5.67
CA PRO A 689 25.11 9.07 -5.91
C PRO A 689 24.70 10.37 -5.22
N ALA A 690 25.21 10.63 -4.00
CA ALA A 690 24.95 11.87 -3.28
C ALA A 690 25.59 13.10 -3.96
N ALA A 691 26.82 12.96 -4.47
CA ALA A 691 27.47 14.03 -5.23
C ALA A 691 26.77 14.28 -6.57
N ALA A 692 26.37 13.21 -7.27
CA ALA A 692 25.62 13.29 -8.51
C ALA A 692 24.26 13.97 -8.29
N LEU A 693 23.54 13.61 -7.22
CA LEU A 693 22.27 14.23 -6.83
C LEU A 693 22.39 15.74 -6.70
N GLU A 694 23.33 16.21 -5.88
CA GLU A 694 23.52 17.64 -5.64
C GLU A 694 23.99 18.38 -6.90
N ARG A 695 24.91 17.78 -7.68
CA ARG A 695 25.37 18.33 -8.96
C ARG A 695 24.22 18.49 -9.95
N ILE A 696 23.43 17.43 -10.18
CA ILE A 696 22.34 17.42 -11.16
C ILE A 696 21.24 18.40 -10.75
N LYS A 697 20.87 18.44 -9.47
CA LYS A 697 19.92 19.44 -8.94
C LYS A 697 20.40 20.86 -9.20
N ALA A 698 21.66 21.16 -8.85
CA ALA A 698 22.23 22.49 -9.02
C ALA A 698 22.35 22.89 -10.51
N GLN A 699 22.78 21.96 -11.36
CA GLN A 699 23.05 22.23 -12.78
C GLN A 699 21.77 22.32 -13.63
N TYR A 700 20.77 21.47 -13.39
CA TYR A 700 19.59 21.36 -14.24
C TYR A 700 18.30 21.89 -13.59
N GLY A 701 18.33 22.19 -12.29
CA GLY A 701 17.19 22.76 -11.56
C GLY A 701 15.97 21.83 -11.49
N ILE A 702 16.19 20.51 -11.53
CA ILE A 702 15.14 19.49 -11.46
C ILE A 702 14.87 19.04 -10.02
N ALA A 703 13.68 18.48 -9.79
CA ALA A 703 13.26 18.07 -8.45
C ALA A 703 14.14 16.93 -7.92
N GLN A 704 14.36 16.91 -6.61
CA GLN A 704 15.18 15.88 -5.97
C GLN A 704 14.64 14.47 -6.25
N GLU A 705 13.33 14.28 -6.12
CA GLU A 705 12.66 12.99 -6.36
C GLU A 705 12.90 12.47 -7.79
N ASP A 706 12.90 13.36 -8.79
CA ASP A 706 13.19 12.98 -10.18
C ASP A 706 14.62 12.47 -10.32
N VAL A 707 15.60 13.15 -9.70
CA VAL A 707 17.01 12.76 -9.75
C VAL A 707 17.26 11.45 -9.01
N GLU A 708 16.67 11.27 -7.83
CA GLU A 708 16.76 10.02 -7.07
C GLU A 708 16.21 8.83 -7.87
N THR A 709 15.08 9.04 -8.56
CA THR A 709 14.50 8.02 -9.44
C THR A 709 15.44 7.70 -10.61
N MET A 710 16.09 8.71 -11.20
CA MET A 710 17.10 8.49 -12.24
C MET A 710 18.35 7.77 -11.73
N LEU A 711 18.84 8.11 -10.54
CA LEU A 711 20.01 7.46 -9.93
C LEU A 711 19.75 5.97 -9.63
N ALA A 712 18.50 5.60 -9.34
CA ALA A 712 18.12 4.21 -9.10
C ALA A 712 18.19 3.33 -10.37
N GLU A 713 18.01 3.93 -11.57
CA GLU A 713 18.02 3.22 -12.85
C GLU A 713 19.42 3.26 -13.51
N PRO A 714 20.09 2.10 -13.69
CA PRO A 714 21.43 2.06 -14.28
C PRO A 714 21.50 2.76 -15.65
N GLY A 715 22.51 3.62 -15.85
CA GLY A 715 22.73 4.34 -17.10
C GLY A 715 21.79 5.53 -17.35
N CYS A 716 20.79 5.75 -16.49
CA CYS A 716 19.79 6.79 -16.71
C CYS A 716 20.34 8.21 -16.54
N VAL A 717 21.27 8.44 -15.61
CA VAL A 717 21.93 9.75 -15.46
C VAL A 717 22.60 10.19 -16.76
N GLU A 718 23.41 9.32 -17.36
CA GLU A 718 24.08 9.62 -18.63
C GLU A 718 23.07 9.82 -19.77
N PHE A 719 22.04 8.97 -19.85
CA PHE A 719 20.95 9.11 -20.82
C PHE A 719 20.24 10.46 -20.68
N TYR A 720 19.93 10.87 -19.45
CA TYR A 720 19.29 12.13 -19.13
C TYR A 720 20.18 13.31 -19.52
N GLU A 721 21.42 13.36 -19.07
CA GLU A 721 22.32 14.50 -19.32
C GLU A 721 22.59 14.67 -20.82
N LYS A 722 22.79 13.57 -21.55
CA LYS A 722 22.95 13.61 -23.01
C LYS A 722 21.67 14.02 -23.73
N SER A 723 20.50 13.64 -23.23
CA SER A 723 19.21 14.06 -23.77
C SER A 723 18.91 15.54 -23.46
N ALA A 724 19.33 16.02 -22.29
CA ALA A 724 19.14 17.39 -21.82
C ALA A 724 20.08 18.39 -22.50
N ALA A 725 21.21 17.93 -23.07
CA ALA A 725 22.13 18.77 -23.82
C ALA A 725 21.41 19.54 -24.94
N GLY A 726 21.37 20.88 -24.82
CA GLY A 726 20.69 21.78 -25.76
C GLY A 726 19.16 21.81 -25.66
N ARG A 727 18.55 21.18 -24.64
CA ARG A 727 17.10 21.09 -24.45
C ARG A 727 16.66 21.59 -23.07
N ASN A 728 15.36 21.75 -22.88
CA ASN A 728 14.82 22.09 -21.57
C ASN A 728 14.96 20.91 -20.59
N ALA A 729 15.91 21.02 -19.67
CA ALA A 729 16.28 19.96 -18.75
C ALA A 729 15.12 19.48 -17.84
N LYS A 730 14.19 20.36 -17.47
CA LYS A 730 12.99 20.01 -16.69
C LYS A 730 11.99 19.20 -17.51
N GLN A 731 11.80 19.57 -18.77
CA GLN A 731 10.92 18.83 -19.68
C GLN A 731 11.47 17.43 -19.97
N VAL A 732 12.78 17.32 -20.21
CA VAL A 732 13.46 16.04 -20.41
C VAL A 732 13.30 15.16 -19.16
N ALA A 733 13.50 15.73 -17.96
CA ALA A 733 13.36 14.99 -16.72
C ALA A 733 11.95 14.43 -16.54
N ALA A 734 10.92 15.27 -16.74
CA ALA A 734 9.53 14.84 -16.64
C ALA A 734 9.19 13.70 -17.61
N TRP A 735 9.69 13.75 -18.86
CA TRP A 735 9.46 12.67 -19.83
C TRP A 735 10.20 11.38 -19.47
N VAL A 736 11.41 11.47 -18.92
CA VAL A 736 12.16 10.32 -18.44
C VAL A 736 11.42 9.67 -17.26
N THR A 737 11.05 10.45 -16.24
CA THR A 737 10.46 9.92 -15.02
C THR A 737 9.02 9.44 -15.20
N SER A 738 8.25 10.03 -16.12
CA SER A 738 6.87 9.59 -16.39
C SER A 738 6.76 8.59 -17.54
N GLU A 739 7.20 8.96 -18.74
CA GLU A 739 6.92 8.18 -19.95
C GLU A 739 7.93 7.05 -20.15
N VAL A 740 9.25 7.33 -20.06
CA VAL A 740 10.28 6.31 -20.27
C VAL A 740 10.19 5.24 -19.17
N PHE A 741 10.18 5.65 -17.90
CA PHE A 741 10.05 4.71 -16.78
C PHE A 741 8.71 3.98 -16.77
N GLY A 742 7.61 4.64 -17.17
CA GLY A 742 6.32 3.99 -17.35
C GLY A 742 6.37 2.84 -18.37
N GLN A 743 7.07 3.05 -19.49
CA GLN A 743 7.23 2.03 -20.54
C GLN A 743 8.21 0.91 -20.17
N LEU A 744 9.29 1.24 -19.44
CA LEU A 744 10.24 0.26 -18.91
C LEU A 744 9.56 -0.67 -17.89
N ALA A 745 8.79 -0.09 -16.96
CA ALA A 745 8.04 -0.84 -15.97
C ALA A 745 6.98 -1.76 -16.62
N TYR A 746 6.27 -1.27 -17.64
CA TYR A 746 5.31 -2.08 -18.41
C TYR A 746 5.96 -3.30 -19.08
N ARG A 747 7.20 -3.14 -19.57
CA ARG A 747 7.98 -4.21 -20.23
C ARG A 747 8.80 -5.07 -19.25
N ASN A 748 8.84 -4.70 -17.96
CA ASN A 748 9.75 -5.28 -16.97
C ASN A 748 11.22 -5.32 -17.45
N GLN A 749 11.67 -4.20 -18.02
CA GLN A 749 12.98 -4.07 -18.68
C GLN A 749 13.76 -2.90 -18.07
N ARG A 750 15.09 -2.98 -18.04
CA ARG A 750 15.96 -1.85 -17.65
C ARG A 750 16.27 -0.97 -18.85
N LEU A 751 16.65 0.28 -18.59
CA LEU A 751 17.00 1.25 -19.62
C LEU A 751 18.17 0.78 -20.48
N LEU A 752 19.22 0.22 -19.88
CA LEU A 752 20.37 -0.31 -20.61
C LEU A 752 20.05 -1.51 -21.50
N ASP A 753 18.97 -2.22 -21.18
CA ASP A 753 18.49 -3.35 -21.97
C ASP A 753 17.55 -2.87 -23.10
N SER A 754 17.14 -1.60 -23.10
CA SER A 754 16.21 -1.01 -24.06
C SER A 754 16.91 -0.55 -25.35
N PRO A 755 16.28 -0.71 -26.54
CA PRO A 755 16.79 -0.16 -27.79
C PRO A 755 16.69 1.39 -27.87
N LEU A 756 16.02 2.04 -26.91
CA LEU A 756 15.86 3.49 -26.90
C LEU A 756 17.21 4.19 -26.65
N THR A 757 17.65 5.00 -27.62
CA THR A 757 18.87 5.81 -27.48
C THR A 757 18.53 7.26 -27.10
N PHE A 758 19.46 7.93 -26.39
CA PHE A 758 19.33 9.36 -26.04
C PHE A 758 19.18 10.24 -27.29
N ILE A 759 19.75 9.82 -28.44
CA ILE A 759 19.63 10.52 -29.72
C ILE A 759 18.18 10.49 -30.22
N ARG A 760 17.58 9.30 -30.29
CA ARG A 760 16.18 9.14 -30.74
C ARG A 760 15.23 9.84 -29.81
N PHE A 761 15.42 9.68 -28.50
CA PHE A 761 14.60 10.37 -27.50
C PHE A 761 14.71 11.90 -27.62
N GLY A 762 15.92 12.43 -27.78
CA GLY A 762 16.14 13.85 -28.03
C GLY A 762 15.42 14.36 -29.28
N GLN A 763 15.48 13.61 -30.39
CA GLN A 763 14.79 13.95 -31.65
C GLN A 763 13.26 13.99 -31.50
N ILE A 764 12.67 13.09 -30.71
CA ILE A 764 11.23 13.12 -30.40
C ILE A 764 10.86 14.41 -29.67
N LEU A 765 11.66 14.80 -28.67
CA LEU A 765 11.43 16.02 -27.90
C LEU A 765 11.63 17.28 -28.76
N ASP A 766 12.61 17.30 -29.66
CA ASP A 766 12.82 18.40 -30.61
C ASP A 766 11.62 18.58 -31.54
N ALA A 767 11.09 17.48 -32.08
CA ALA A 767 9.90 17.51 -32.93
C ALA A 767 8.66 17.98 -32.17
N LEU A 768 8.54 17.63 -30.88
CA LEU A 768 7.46 18.08 -30.01
C LEU A 768 7.56 19.58 -29.70
N VAL A 769 8.75 20.08 -29.38
CA VAL A 769 8.98 21.51 -29.09
C VAL A 769 8.83 22.37 -30.33
N ALA A 770 9.24 21.86 -31.50
CA ALA A 770 9.07 22.52 -32.79
C ALA A 770 7.63 22.45 -33.32
N ASP A 771 6.67 21.95 -32.53
CA ASP A 771 5.25 21.78 -32.90
C ASP A 771 5.03 20.95 -34.18
N LYS A 772 5.98 20.09 -34.56
CA LYS A 772 5.83 19.18 -35.70
C LYS A 772 4.94 17.99 -35.38
N ILE A 773 4.89 17.60 -34.11
CA ILE A 773 4.08 16.50 -33.59
C ILE A 773 3.37 16.89 -32.30
N THR A 774 2.27 16.20 -31.98
CA THR A 774 1.57 16.36 -30.69
C THR A 774 2.16 15.45 -29.61
N SER A 775 1.86 15.73 -28.34
CA SER A 775 2.30 14.89 -27.21
C SER A 775 1.85 13.43 -27.36
N ALA A 776 0.66 13.19 -27.92
CA ALA A 776 0.16 11.83 -28.18
C ALA A 776 1.02 11.10 -29.23
N GLN A 777 1.42 11.80 -30.29
CA GLN A 777 2.31 11.26 -31.32
C GLN A 777 3.72 11.02 -30.79
N ALA A 778 4.25 11.91 -29.94
CA ALA A 778 5.54 11.73 -29.28
C ALA A 778 5.56 10.47 -28.38
N LYS A 779 4.48 10.20 -27.62
CA LYS A 779 4.34 8.94 -26.86
C LYS A 779 4.32 7.71 -27.76
N HIS A 780 3.68 7.80 -28.93
CA HIS A 780 3.64 6.71 -29.89
C HIS A 780 5.02 6.41 -30.49
N LEU A 781 5.80 7.46 -30.83
CA LEU A 781 7.19 7.28 -31.28
C LEU A 781 8.06 6.65 -30.20
N LEU A 782 7.92 7.09 -28.94
CA LEU A 782 8.66 6.51 -27.82
C LEU A 782 8.43 4.99 -27.73
N ILE A 783 7.17 4.55 -27.81
CA ILE A 783 6.79 3.13 -27.82
C ILE A 783 7.44 2.41 -29.01
N ALA A 784 7.31 2.95 -30.23
CA ALA A 784 7.87 2.34 -31.42
C ALA A 784 9.39 2.12 -31.33
N TYR A 785 10.14 3.12 -30.83
CA TYR A 785 11.58 2.97 -30.64
C TYR A 785 11.94 1.96 -29.55
N MET A 786 11.16 1.89 -28.47
CA MET A 786 11.35 0.87 -27.43
C MET A 786 11.01 -0.54 -27.92
N ASP A 787 10.20 -0.67 -28.97
CA ASP A 787 9.86 -1.93 -29.64
C ASP A 787 10.80 -2.27 -30.82
N GLY A 788 11.89 -1.52 -31.00
CA GLY A 788 12.97 -1.84 -31.95
C GLY A 788 12.85 -1.17 -33.32
N GLU A 789 12.09 -0.09 -33.45
CA GLU A 789 12.03 0.68 -34.69
C GLU A 789 13.38 1.32 -35.06
N GLU A 790 13.80 1.17 -36.33
CA GLU A 790 15.11 1.65 -36.81
C GLU A 790 15.03 2.97 -37.58
N ARG A 791 13.87 3.29 -38.17
CA ARG A 791 13.66 4.50 -38.98
C ARG A 791 13.89 5.78 -38.18
N THR A 792 14.26 6.86 -38.88
CA THR A 792 14.41 8.19 -38.26
C THR A 792 13.06 8.79 -37.85
N VAL A 793 13.08 9.73 -36.90
CA VAL A 793 11.86 10.42 -36.42
C VAL A 793 11.15 11.10 -37.58
N GLU A 794 11.89 11.75 -38.47
CA GLU A 794 11.36 12.42 -39.66
C GLU A 794 10.72 11.44 -40.66
N GLN A 795 11.32 10.27 -40.87
CA GLN A 795 10.76 9.23 -41.73
C GLN A 795 9.45 8.68 -41.15
N LEU A 796 9.39 8.45 -39.84
CA LEU A 796 8.16 7.99 -39.18
C LEU A 796 7.06 9.03 -39.28
N ILE A 797 7.34 10.28 -38.94
CA ILE A 797 6.40 11.41 -39.05
C ILE A 797 5.84 11.50 -40.47
N SER A 798 6.71 11.42 -41.49
CA SER A 798 6.32 11.48 -42.90
C SER A 798 5.49 10.25 -43.30
N SER A 799 5.88 9.05 -42.87
CA SER A 799 5.16 7.81 -43.21
C SER A 799 3.76 7.73 -42.61
N PHE A 800 3.56 8.32 -41.43
CA PHE A 800 2.25 8.40 -40.80
C PHE A 800 1.43 9.63 -41.25
N GLY A 801 1.99 10.49 -42.10
CA GLY A 801 1.35 11.75 -42.50
C GLY A 801 1.04 12.66 -41.31
N TRP A 802 1.87 12.64 -40.27
CA TRP A 802 1.67 13.47 -39.09
C TRP A 802 2.11 14.89 -39.36
N THR A 803 1.14 15.77 -39.56
CA THR A 803 1.32 17.23 -39.55
C THR A 803 0.35 17.82 -38.56
N VAL A 804 0.80 18.75 -37.71
CA VAL A 804 -0.10 19.46 -36.82
C VAL A 804 -0.97 20.41 -37.66
N ILE A 805 -2.29 20.23 -37.61
CA ILE A 805 -3.23 21.13 -38.29
C ILE A 805 -3.21 22.47 -37.54
N SER A 806 -2.61 23.49 -38.15
CA SER A 806 -2.53 24.86 -37.63
C SER A 806 -3.63 25.78 -38.15
N ASP A 807 -4.38 25.36 -39.18
CA ASP A 807 -5.48 26.14 -39.74
C ASP A 807 -6.71 26.09 -38.81
N GLU A 808 -6.98 27.19 -38.11
CA GLU A 808 -8.15 27.31 -37.22
C GLU A 808 -9.46 27.21 -38.00
N ALA A 809 -9.51 27.59 -39.28
CA ALA A 809 -10.73 27.53 -40.10
C ALA A 809 -11.10 26.07 -40.42
N GLU A 810 -10.13 25.23 -40.73
CA GLU A 810 -10.31 23.79 -40.95
C GLU A 810 -10.80 23.11 -39.66
N LEU A 811 -10.14 23.36 -38.54
CA LEU A 811 -10.55 22.82 -37.23
C LEU A 811 -11.94 23.31 -36.81
N GLN A 812 -12.30 24.56 -37.11
CA GLN A 812 -13.64 25.10 -36.86
C GLN A 812 -14.71 24.42 -37.72
N ALA A 813 -14.41 24.07 -38.98
CA ALA A 813 -15.36 23.38 -39.85
C ALA A 813 -15.69 21.99 -39.29
N ILE A 814 -14.67 21.20 -38.92
CA ILE A 814 -14.84 19.88 -38.31
C ILE A 814 -15.54 20.01 -36.95
N ALA A 815 -15.18 21.00 -36.15
CA ALA A 815 -15.82 21.24 -34.86
C ALA A 815 -17.32 21.56 -34.99
N LYS A 816 -17.73 22.37 -35.98
CA LYS A 816 -19.16 22.63 -36.25
C LYS A 816 -19.90 21.34 -36.63
N GLN A 817 -19.33 20.55 -37.52
CA GLN A 817 -19.91 19.26 -37.90
C GLN A 817 -20.10 18.34 -36.68
N LEU A 818 -19.12 18.28 -35.77
CA LEU A 818 -19.21 17.49 -34.55
C LEU A 818 -20.27 17.99 -33.56
N LEU A 819 -20.57 19.30 -33.55
CA LEU A 819 -21.68 19.85 -32.76
C LEU A 819 -23.04 19.43 -33.35
N ASP A 820 -23.16 19.46 -34.68
CA ASP A 820 -24.38 19.08 -35.40
C ASP A 820 -24.68 17.57 -35.26
N GLU A 821 -23.64 16.72 -35.26
CA GLU A 821 -23.76 15.27 -35.08
C GLU A 821 -24.12 14.86 -33.63
N HIS A 822 -23.95 15.75 -32.66
CA HIS A 822 -24.11 15.46 -31.22
C HIS A 822 -25.01 16.48 -30.49
N PRO A 823 -26.28 16.65 -30.91
CA PRO A 823 -27.16 17.70 -30.39
C PRO A 823 -27.54 17.50 -28.91
N LYS A 824 -27.55 16.25 -28.42
CA LYS A 824 -27.84 15.95 -27.01
C LYS A 824 -26.74 16.49 -26.09
N GLU A 825 -25.49 16.36 -26.51
CA GLU A 825 -24.30 16.81 -25.78
C GLU A 825 -24.19 18.33 -25.80
N VAL A 826 -24.57 18.97 -26.91
CA VAL A 826 -24.72 20.44 -27.00
C VAL A 826 -25.76 20.95 -26.00
N ALA A 827 -26.98 20.36 -26.01
CA ALA A 827 -28.03 20.73 -25.06
C ALA A 827 -27.62 20.53 -23.60
N GLY A 828 -26.85 19.46 -23.31
CA GLY A 828 -26.28 19.22 -21.99
C GLY A 828 -25.29 20.30 -21.55
N TYR A 829 -24.42 20.74 -22.45
CA TYR A 829 -23.47 21.82 -22.18
C TYR A 829 -24.18 23.16 -21.91
N LEU A 830 -25.18 23.51 -22.74
CA LEU A 830 -25.98 24.75 -22.57
C LEU A 830 -26.77 24.78 -21.26
N LYS A 831 -27.18 23.62 -20.74
CA LYS A 831 -27.81 23.46 -19.41
C LYS A 831 -26.83 23.48 -18.23
N GLY A 832 -25.54 23.80 -18.47
CA GLY A 832 -24.53 23.96 -17.43
C GLY A 832 -23.62 22.76 -17.19
N GLN A 833 -23.72 21.68 -17.98
CA GLN A 833 -22.82 20.51 -17.86
C GLN A 833 -21.48 20.76 -18.58
N THR A 834 -20.64 21.64 -18.02
CA THR A 834 -19.38 22.10 -18.62
C THR A 834 -18.38 20.97 -18.96
N LYS A 835 -18.45 19.82 -18.26
CA LYS A 835 -17.63 18.62 -18.56
C LYS A 835 -17.87 18.04 -19.96
N ARG A 836 -18.99 18.36 -20.62
CA ARG A 836 -19.28 17.95 -22.01
C ARG A 836 -18.29 18.55 -23.03
N LEU A 837 -17.55 19.61 -22.67
CA LEU A 837 -16.48 20.16 -23.51
C LEU A 837 -15.39 19.12 -23.81
N ASN A 838 -15.00 18.31 -22.81
CA ASN A 838 -13.95 17.30 -22.96
C ASN A 838 -14.36 16.17 -23.93
N PHE A 839 -15.66 15.88 -24.02
CA PHE A 839 -16.18 14.94 -25.00
C PHE A 839 -15.95 15.43 -26.44
N PHE A 840 -16.27 16.69 -26.72
CA PHE A 840 -16.07 17.29 -28.04
C PHE A 840 -14.60 17.41 -28.40
N VAL A 841 -13.74 17.79 -27.45
CA VAL A 841 -12.28 17.78 -27.64
C VAL A 841 -11.80 16.36 -28.00
N GLY A 842 -12.24 15.33 -27.28
CA GLY A 842 -11.90 13.94 -27.59
C GLY A 842 -12.37 13.49 -28.99
N LYS A 843 -13.56 13.92 -29.42
CA LYS A 843 -14.10 13.62 -30.75
C LYS A 843 -13.29 14.28 -31.87
N LEU A 844 -12.91 15.55 -31.71
CA LEU A 844 -12.07 16.25 -32.67
C LEU A 844 -10.67 15.64 -32.74
N MET A 845 -10.09 15.25 -31.60
CA MET A 845 -8.81 14.54 -31.57
C MET A 845 -8.89 13.21 -32.33
N LYS A 846 -10.00 12.48 -32.23
CA LYS A 846 -10.22 11.25 -32.99
C LYS A 846 -10.40 11.51 -34.49
N ALA A 847 -11.18 12.52 -34.86
CA ALA A 847 -11.45 12.88 -36.25
C ALA A 847 -10.20 13.38 -36.99
N THR A 848 -9.31 14.07 -36.28
CA THR A 848 -8.04 14.59 -36.81
C THR A 848 -6.87 13.64 -36.62
N CYS A 849 -7.10 12.38 -36.18
CA CYS A 849 -6.04 11.41 -35.89
C CYS A 849 -4.92 11.96 -34.96
N GLY A 850 -5.29 12.83 -34.02
CA GLY A 850 -4.36 13.46 -33.08
C GLY A 850 -3.52 14.59 -33.66
N GLN A 851 -3.85 15.12 -34.84
CA GLN A 851 -3.15 16.22 -35.50
C GLN A 851 -3.56 17.61 -34.97
N ALA A 852 -4.68 17.74 -34.27
CA ALA A 852 -5.08 18.99 -33.62
C ALA A 852 -4.41 19.17 -32.24
N LYS A 853 -4.10 20.41 -31.83
CA LYS A 853 -3.67 20.71 -30.46
C LYS A 853 -4.88 20.72 -29.50
N PRO A 854 -4.86 19.98 -28.38
CA PRO A 854 -6.00 19.91 -27.45
C PRO A 854 -6.45 21.28 -26.89
N GLN A 855 -5.51 22.20 -26.69
CA GLN A 855 -5.78 23.55 -26.20
C GLN A 855 -6.57 24.37 -27.23
N VAL A 856 -6.16 24.31 -28.51
CA VAL A 856 -6.83 24.99 -29.62
C VAL A 856 -8.22 24.37 -29.84
N ALA A 857 -8.32 23.04 -29.82
CA ALA A 857 -9.59 22.32 -29.89
C ALA A 857 -10.57 22.78 -28.78
N SER A 858 -10.08 22.88 -27.54
CA SER A 858 -10.87 23.34 -26.40
C SER A 858 -11.35 24.78 -26.57
N GLN A 859 -10.49 25.68 -27.05
CA GLN A 859 -10.85 27.07 -27.32
C GLN A 859 -11.89 27.20 -28.43
N ILE A 860 -11.75 26.45 -29.53
CA ILE A 860 -12.70 26.45 -30.64
C ILE A 860 -14.09 26.01 -30.17
N PHE A 861 -14.20 24.86 -29.49
CA PHE A 861 -15.48 24.37 -29.00
C PHE A 861 -16.10 25.32 -27.97
N LYS A 862 -15.29 25.92 -27.09
CA LYS A 862 -15.78 26.89 -26.12
C LYS A 862 -16.40 28.12 -26.81
N LYS A 863 -15.70 28.71 -27.80
CA LYS A 863 -16.23 29.83 -28.61
C LYS A 863 -17.52 29.45 -29.36
N LEU A 864 -17.57 28.27 -29.98
CA LEU A 864 -18.74 27.84 -30.76
C LEU A 864 -19.95 27.55 -29.87
N LEU A 865 -19.74 26.89 -28.72
CA LEU A 865 -20.80 26.59 -27.76
C LEU A 865 -21.30 27.85 -27.04
N GLU A 866 -20.44 28.83 -26.77
CA GLU A 866 -20.83 30.14 -26.21
C GLU A 866 -21.70 30.95 -27.19
N LYS A 867 -21.47 30.84 -28.50
CA LYS A 867 -22.34 31.48 -29.53
C LYS A 867 -23.73 30.84 -29.65
N LEU A 868 -23.89 29.60 -29.20
CA LEU A 868 -25.15 28.87 -29.18
C LEU A 868 -25.94 29.09 -27.88
N ARG A 869 -25.35 29.80 -26.93
CA ARG A 869 -25.94 30.18 -25.65
C ARG A 869 -26.58 31.56 -25.77
#